data_AF-A0A9E8NHV3-F1
#
_entry.id   AF-A0A9E8NHV3-F1
#
_cell.length_a   1.000
_cell.length_b   1.000
_cell.length_c   1.000
_cell.angle_alpha   90.00
_cell.angle_beta   90.00
_cell.angle_gamma   90.00
#
_symmetry.space_group_name_H-M   'P 1'
#
loop_
_entity.id
_entity.type
_entity.pdbx_description
1 polymer ?
#
loop_
_entity_poly.entity_id
_entity_poly.type
_entity_poly.pdbx_seq_one_letter_code
_entity_poly.pdbx_strand_id
1 'polypeptide(L)'
;MESTLLLISPLLTGYLLDLWLGDPDNWPHPVRVFGNLIAAGERFLNKGGFRFVKGMLLSVSLVVLVFLFFTMLNNVLRPYPGLFWLVNSVFVYFGLANKNLIVEGQQVFSALRNSLEAGRRQLARIVGRDTSKLNENQVRIAVFETMSENLSDGVVAPLFYYAIAGVPGMMTYKMINTMDSMLGYRNDRYEWFGKFSARLDDVANFIPARFTAILMVLLTGSSRGWKAILKYGNKHKSPNAGYPEAALAGILDCRFGGPNVYHGKVVQKPYIGETGRTIQNEEIRRVSSINHKVCLATLLILIVGLLASCSTSSAIYEKGDAASVTTDLFPEKVKINHANGFSIAYHGNYKTVKIVSPFEKTMDTATFVLVQRGTPRPRGFSDSQIIEIPVQSLVVMSSLHIGLVGFLEAEEVLTGIGNLKYVSSAKVLGRIGAGKIVEVGKDQGLNDELLISMHPDLIMATGSPVSRMARYQSMNQAGIPVMVNSEWVETTPLGRAEWVKLLAALLNKEALVNQKFANVEKEYKRLTILAKKAKNKPSLITGMNSKDAWFVPNGNSYANRFFQDAGASYHWAGTKATGSLPLSFETVYPVALQADYWLNVSIGNLKSREDILAKDVRYADFKAFKTNKVYGYHNRTNAQGANDYWESGAVNPHLVLADLVKILHPELLPEHQLIYYKPIN
;
A
#
# COMPACT_ATOMS: atom_id res chain seq x y z
N MET A 1 6.91 11.51 11.26
CA MET A 1 7.66 12.75 10.87
C MET A 1 9.07 12.45 10.31
N GLU A 2 9.72 11.38 10.76
CA GLU A 2 11.06 10.95 10.27
C GLU A 2 11.10 10.61 8.76
N SER A 3 10.09 9.93 8.23
CA SER A 3 10.04 9.51 6.81
C SER A 3 9.91 10.68 5.83
N THR A 4 9.17 11.73 6.21
CA THR A 4 8.98 12.93 5.38
C THR A 4 10.23 13.79 5.34
N LEU A 5 10.96 13.90 6.45
CA LEU A 5 12.25 14.58 6.50
C LEU A 5 13.30 13.88 5.63
N LEU A 6 13.25 12.55 5.51
CA LEU A 6 14.12 11.77 4.63
C LEU A 6 13.86 12.03 3.12
N LEU A 7 12.71 12.59 2.75
CA LEU A 7 12.41 13.01 1.37
C LEU A 7 12.61 14.52 1.16
N ILE A 8 12.19 15.35 2.12
CA ILE A 8 12.28 16.81 1.97
C ILE A 8 13.73 17.29 2.08
N SER A 9 14.50 16.78 3.04
CA SER A 9 15.86 17.30 3.26
C SER A 9 16.82 17.03 2.10
N PRO A 10 16.87 15.82 1.48
CA PRO A 10 17.74 15.63 0.32
C PRO A 10 17.26 16.39 -0.92
N LEU A 11 15.94 16.55 -1.06
CA LEU A 11 15.34 17.34 -2.14
C LEU A 11 15.79 18.81 -2.07
N LEU A 12 15.67 19.43 -0.90
CA LEU A 12 16.10 20.81 -0.66
C LEU A 12 17.60 20.97 -0.88
N THR A 13 18.41 20.07 -0.30
CA THR A 13 19.87 20.13 -0.46
C THR A 13 20.27 19.95 -1.93
N GLY A 14 19.74 18.96 -2.64
CA GLY A 14 20.03 18.75 -4.05
C GLY A 14 19.63 19.93 -4.94
N TYR A 15 18.47 20.56 -4.67
CA TYR A 15 18.05 21.78 -5.36
C TYR A 15 18.97 22.98 -5.09
N LEU A 16 19.38 23.20 -3.83
CA LEU A 16 20.33 24.26 -3.48
C LEU A 16 21.69 24.04 -4.14
N LEU A 17 22.13 22.78 -4.25
CA LEU A 17 23.34 22.42 -4.98
C LEU A 17 23.22 22.72 -6.49
N ASP A 18 22.07 22.42 -7.14
CA ASP A 18 21.85 22.78 -8.56
C ASP A 18 21.96 24.29 -8.76
N LEU A 19 21.31 25.08 -7.89
CA LEU A 19 21.37 26.54 -7.98
C LEU A 19 22.78 27.11 -7.79
N TRP A 20 23.59 26.49 -6.92
CA TRP A 20 24.92 26.95 -6.57
C TRP A 20 26.00 26.49 -7.57
N LEU A 21 26.01 25.20 -7.90
CA LEU A 21 27.08 24.56 -8.68
C LEU A 21 26.76 24.44 -10.17
N GLY A 22 25.48 24.38 -10.56
CA GLY A 22 25.10 24.04 -11.93
C GLY A 22 25.46 22.58 -12.28
N ASP A 23 25.91 22.33 -13.51
CA ASP A 23 26.46 21.02 -13.90
C ASP A 23 27.85 21.21 -14.55
N PRO A 24 28.95 20.91 -13.84
CA PRO A 24 30.30 21.10 -14.37
C PRO A 24 30.65 20.10 -15.49
N ASP A 25 31.10 20.61 -16.65
CA ASP A 25 31.42 19.83 -17.86
C ASP A 25 32.33 18.60 -17.62
N ASN A 26 33.22 18.64 -16.63
CA ASN A 26 34.26 17.62 -16.40
C ASN A 26 33.98 16.68 -15.21
N TRP A 27 32.83 16.77 -14.56
CA TRP A 27 32.53 15.91 -13.41
C TRP A 27 31.98 14.53 -13.81
N PRO A 28 32.21 13.49 -13.00
CA PRO A 28 31.52 12.21 -13.16
C PRO A 28 30.02 12.41 -13.00
N HIS A 29 29.25 12.16 -14.06
CA HIS A 29 27.80 12.40 -14.08
C HIS A 29 27.04 11.07 -14.22
N PRO A 30 26.12 10.71 -13.30
CA PRO A 30 25.36 9.45 -13.34
C PRO A 30 24.63 9.20 -14.66
N VAL A 31 24.04 10.25 -15.25
CA VAL A 31 23.38 10.16 -16.57
C VAL A 31 24.34 9.78 -17.71
N ARG A 32 25.65 10.07 -17.63
CA ARG A 32 26.63 9.55 -18.61
C ARG A 32 26.74 8.02 -18.53
N VAL A 33 26.59 7.44 -17.34
CA VAL A 33 26.51 5.98 -17.18
C VAL A 33 25.27 5.44 -17.88
N PHE A 34 24.12 6.12 -17.76
CA PHE A 34 22.91 5.73 -18.50
C PHE A 34 23.15 5.78 -20.00
N GLY A 35 23.74 6.87 -20.51
CA GLY A 35 24.08 6.98 -21.92
C GLY A 35 25.01 5.88 -22.41
N ASN A 36 26.03 5.51 -21.62
CA ASN A 36 26.95 4.42 -21.96
C ASN A 36 26.24 3.06 -21.99
N LEU A 37 25.34 2.77 -21.05
CA LEU A 37 24.55 1.55 -21.03
C LEU A 37 23.61 1.47 -22.24
N ILE A 38 22.95 2.58 -22.58
CA ILE A 38 22.08 2.68 -23.76
C ILE A 38 22.89 2.48 -25.04
N ALA A 39 24.04 3.16 -25.18
CA ALA A 39 24.90 3.05 -26.36
C ALA A 39 25.49 1.64 -26.53
N ALA A 40 25.86 0.98 -25.42
CA ALA A 40 26.29 -0.41 -25.44
C ALA A 40 25.15 -1.31 -25.92
N GLY A 41 23.96 -1.21 -25.31
CA GLY A 41 22.77 -1.97 -25.71
C GLY A 41 22.40 -1.76 -27.17
N GLU A 42 22.43 -0.51 -27.64
CA GLU A 42 22.17 -0.13 -29.04
C GLU A 42 23.18 -0.80 -29.99
N ARG A 43 24.48 -0.73 -29.71
CA ARG A 43 25.53 -1.36 -30.55
C ARG A 43 25.36 -2.87 -30.71
N PHE A 44 24.86 -3.55 -29.69
CA PHE A 44 24.67 -5.01 -29.72
C PHE A 44 23.30 -5.41 -30.28
N LEU A 45 22.24 -4.68 -29.93
CA LEU A 45 20.87 -5.10 -30.18
C LEU A 45 20.24 -4.44 -31.42
N ASN A 46 20.69 -3.25 -31.85
CA ASN A 46 20.18 -2.55 -33.02
C ASN A 46 20.73 -3.10 -34.35
N LYS A 47 20.68 -4.43 -34.51
CA LYS A 47 21.19 -5.16 -35.68
C LYS A 47 20.26 -6.31 -36.05
N GLY A 48 20.23 -6.65 -37.34
CA GLY A 48 19.39 -7.72 -37.89
C GLY A 48 17.89 -7.43 -37.79
N GLY A 49 17.08 -8.50 -37.70
CA GLY A 49 15.62 -8.44 -37.55
C GLY A 49 15.13 -8.17 -36.12
N PHE A 50 13.81 -8.02 -35.97
CA PHE A 50 13.10 -7.80 -34.69
C PHE A 50 13.57 -6.57 -33.88
N ARG A 51 14.04 -5.51 -34.56
CA ARG A 51 14.60 -4.31 -33.91
C ARG A 51 13.65 -3.67 -32.90
N PHE A 52 12.35 -3.66 -33.17
CA PHE A 52 11.34 -3.15 -32.22
C PHE A 52 11.31 -3.90 -30.89
N VAL A 53 11.24 -5.24 -30.93
CA VAL A 53 11.19 -6.08 -29.72
C VAL A 53 12.49 -5.94 -28.93
N LYS A 54 13.64 -5.93 -29.62
CA LYS A 54 14.94 -5.74 -28.98
C LYS A 54 15.06 -4.38 -28.29
N GLY A 55 14.58 -3.32 -28.95
CA GLY A 55 14.51 -1.98 -28.39
C GLY A 55 13.60 -1.90 -27.17
N MET A 56 12.40 -2.48 -27.25
CA MET A 56 11.46 -2.59 -26.14
C MET A 56 12.07 -3.32 -24.93
N LEU A 57 12.69 -4.48 -25.16
CA LEU A 57 13.34 -5.24 -24.09
C LEU A 57 14.47 -4.44 -23.44
N LEU A 58 15.34 -3.79 -24.24
CA LEU A 58 16.39 -2.92 -23.71
C LEU A 58 15.79 -1.82 -22.83
N SER A 59 14.76 -1.12 -23.31
CA SER A 59 14.12 -0.04 -22.56
C SER A 59 13.50 -0.51 -21.26
N VAL A 60 12.69 -1.57 -21.29
CA VAL A 60 12.05 -2.13 -20.09
C VAL A 60 13.10 -2.62 -19.10
N SER A 61 14.12 -3.34 -19.57
CA SER A 61 15.20 -3.84 -18.70
C SER A 61 15.96 -2.71 -18.03
N LEU A 62 16.36 -1.66 -18.77
CA LEU A 62 17.10 -0.55 -18.18
C LEU A 62 16.27 0.24 -17.17
N VAL A 63 14.98 0.49 -17.45
CA VAL A 63 14.06 1.16 -16.53
C VAL A 63 13.89 0.36 -15.24
N VAL A 64 13.61 -0.95 -15.36
CA VAL A 64 13.45 -1.83 -14.20
C VAL A 64 14.74 -1.93 -13.39
N LEU A 65 15.89 -2.10 -14.06
CA LEU A 65 17.19 -2.20 -13.40
C LEU A 65 17.54 -0.92 -12.64
N VAL A 66 17.32 0.26 -13.23
CA VAL A 66 17.55 1.55 -12.56
C VAL A 66 16.64 1.69 -11.34
N PHE A 67 15.34 1.42 -11.48
CA PHE A 67 14.39 1.50 -10.37
C PHE A 67 14.77 0.57 -9.22
N LEU A 68 15.08 -0.70 -9.52
CA LEU A 68 15.47 -1.70 -8.53
C LEU A 68 16.82 -1.35 -7.87
N PHE A 69 17.79 -0.89 -8.65
CA PHE A 69 19.11 -0.49 -8.13
C PHE A 69 18.96 0.63 -7.10
N PHE A 70 18.26 1.71 -7.43
CA PHE A 70 18.08 2.83 -6.50
C PHE A 70 17.19 2.47 -5.31
N THR A 71 16.21 1.59 -5.49
CA THR A 71 15.39 1.06 -4.38
C THR A 71 16.24 0.22 -3.42
N MET A 72 17.08 -0.68 -3.95
CA MET A 72 18.00 -1.48 -3.15
C MET A 72 19.04 -0.61 -2.44
N LEU A 73 19.62 0.36 -3.15
CA LEU A 73 20.55 1.33 -2.59
C LEU A 73 19.92 2.06 -1.40
N ASN A 74 18.71 2.59 -1.57
CA ASN A 74 18.00 3.26 -0.48
C ASN A 74 17.69 2.34 0.70
N ASN A 75 17.33 1.08 0.45
CA ASN A 75 17.11 0.10 1.52
C ASN A 75 18.40 -0.22 2.30
N VAL A 76 19.55 -0.32 1.62
CA VAL A 76 20.86 -0.54 2.24
C VAL A 76 21.32 0.69 3.02
N LEU A 77 21.04 1.89 2.52
CA LEU A 77 21.43 3.15 3.18
C LEU A 77 20.53 3.55 4.33
N ARG A 78 19.29 3.03 4.41
CA ARG A 78 18.28 3.41 5.40
C ARG A 78 18.75 3.32 6.86
N PRO A 79 19.55 2.31 7.29
CA PRO A 79 20.10 2.27 8.65
C PRO A 79 21.17 3.33 8.94
N TYR A 80 21.66 4.07 7.93
CA TYR A 80 22.73 5.07 8.03
C TYR A 80 22.22 6.46 7.60
N PRO A 81 21.47 7.19 8.45
CA PRO A 81 20.73 8.40 8.05
C PRO A 81 21.58 9.49 7.38
N GLY A 82 22.80 9.73 7.89
CA GLY A 82 23.71 10.72 7.30
C GLY A 82 24.16 10.35 5.89
N LEU A 83 24.45 9.07 5.64
CA LEU A 83 24.85 8.58 4.32
C LEU A 83 23.65 8.51 3.37
N PHE A 84 22.48 8.10 3.86
CA PHE A 84 21.23 8.15 3.11
C PHE A 84 20.94 9.57 2.61
N TRP A 85 21.01 10.55 3.50
CA TRP A 85 20.80 11.96 3.18
C TRP A 85 21.81 12.47 2.15
N LEU A 86 23.11 12.21 2.36
CA LEU A 86 24.17 12.64 1.46
C LEU A 86 23.98 12.06 0.05
N VAL A 87 23.82 10.75 -0.06
CA VAL A 87 23.70 10.06 -1.35
C VAL A 87 22.44 10.49 -2.09
N ASN A 88 21.29 10.58 -1.41
CA ASN A 88 20.06 11.02 -2.06
C ASN A 88 20.14 12.50 -2.49
N SER A 89 20.82 13.37 -1.72
CA SER A 89 21.01 14.79 -2.08
C SER A 89 21.83 14.92 -3.37
N VAL A 90 22.88 14.11 -3.50
CA VAL A 90 23.72 14.06 -4.70
C VAL A 90 22.94 13.59 -5.92
N PHE A 91 22.10 12.56 -5.79
CA PHE A 91 21.27 12.09 -6.91
C PHE A 91 20.13 13.04 -7.26
N VAL A 92 19.57 13.78 -6.30
CA VAL A 92 18.64 14.88 -6.60
C VAL A 92 19.36 15.97 -7.38
N TYR A 93 20.55 16.38 -6.96
CA TYR A 93 21.37 17.37 -7.67
C TYR A 93 21.58 16.98 -9.13
N PHE A 94 22.07 15.76 -9.42
CA PHE A 94 22.24 15.27 -10.79
C PHE A 94 20.93 14.98 -11.54
N GLY A 95 19.82 14.85 -10.80
CA GLY A 95 18.49 14.69 -11.35
C GLY A 95 17.84 16.00 -11.80
N LEU A 96 18.35 17.14 -11.32
CA LEU A 96 17.89 18.48 -11.69
C LEU A 96 18.87 19.13 -12.66
N ALA A 97 18.35 19.87 -13.65
CA ALA A 97 19.17 20.57 -14.63
C ALA A 97 18.76 22.05 -14.79
N ASN A 98 18.15 22.64 -13.76
CA ASN A 98 17.50 23.95 -13.87
C ASN A 98 18.51 25.08 -14.03
N LYS A 99 19.59 25.09 -13.24
CA LYS A 99 20.64 26.10 -13.37
C LYS A 99 21.33 26.02 -14.73
N ASN A 100 21.73 24.81 -15.14
CA ASN A 100 22.44 24.61 -16.40
C ASN A 100 21.58 25.01 -17.61
N LEU A 101 20.29 24.65 -17.62
CA LEU A 101 19.35 25.06 -18.66
C LEU A 101 19.29 26.58 -18.86
N ILE A 102 19.26 27.33 -17.76
CA ILE A 102 19.22 28.80 -17.80
C ILE A 102 20.55 29.37 -18.29
N VAL A 103 21.66 28.85 -17.79
CA VAL A 103 23.01 29.31 -18.15
C VAL A 103 23.26 29.08 -19.64
N GLU A 104 22.95 27.90 -20.17
CA GLU A 104 23.11 27.59 -21.59
C GLU A 104 22.27 28.52 -22.47
N GLY A 105 21.01 28.78 -22.11
CA GLY A 105 20.18 29.76 -22.82
C GLY A 105 20.79 31.17 -22.80
N GLN A 106 21.29 31.62 -21.64
CA GLN A 106 21.96 32.91 -21.51
C GLN A 106 23.27 33.00 -22.29
N GLN A 107 24.04 31.90 -22.37
CA GLN A 107 25.27 31.82 -23.14
C GLN A 107 25.00 32.01 -24.64
N VAL A 108 23.92 31.46 -25.19
CA VAL A 108 23.55 31.71 -26.60
C VAL A 108 23.27 33.19 -26.84
N PHE A 109 22.49 33.84 -25.97
CA PHE A 109 22.20 35.28 -26.07
C PHE A 109 23.46 36.13 -25.88
N SER A 110 24.38 35.72 -25.01
CA SER A 110 25.68 36.39 -24.84
C SER A 110 26.55 36.24 -26.10
N ALA A 111 26.63 35.03 -26.67
CA ALA A 111 27.39 34.76 -27.89
C ALA A 111 26.84 35.53 -29.10
N LEU A 112 25.52 35.71 -29.19
CA LEU A 112 24.87 36.54 -30.21
C LEU A 112 25.30 38.01 -30.17
N ARG A 113 25.72 38.54 -29.00
CA ARG A 113 26.27 39.90 -28.92
C ARG A 113 27.63 40.02 -29.61
N ASN A 114 28.35 38.92 -29.73
CA ASN A 114 29.65 38.89 -30.42
C ASN A 114 29.47 38.68 -31.93
N SER A 115 28.67 37.69 -32.33
CA SER A 115 28.29 37.46 -33.74
C SER A 115 27.16 36.44 -33.86
N LEU A 116 26.47 36.46 -35.00
CA LEU A 116 25.47 35.45 -35.34
C LEU A 116 26.07 34.03 -35.34
N GLU A 117 27.25 33.86 -35.93
CA GLU A 117 27.99 32.60 -36.01
C GLU A 117 28.34 32.04 -34.62
N ALA A 118 28.78 32.91 -33.69
CA ALA A 118 29.01 32.50 -32.31
C ALA A 118 27.72 32.02 -31.65
N GLY A 119 26.60 32.74 -31.84
CA GLY A 119 25.28 32.32 -31.37
C GLY A 119 24.82 30.98 -31.96
N ARG A 120 25.00 30.77 -33.27
CA ARG A 120 24.68 29.51 -33.97
C ARG A 120 25.48 28.32 -33.43
N ARG A 121 26.78 28.53 -33.17
CA ARG A 121 27.67 27.51 -32.59
C ARG A 121 27.27 27.16 -31.16
N GLN A 122 26.97 28.15 -30.33
CA GLN A 122 26.51 27.89 -28.97
C GLN A 122 25.15 27.17 -28.98
N LEU A 123 24.21 27.61 -29.82
CA LEU A 123 22.89 26.98 -29.95
C LEU A 123 23.00 25.51 -30.35
N ALA A 124 23.94 25.17 -31.24
CA ALA A 124 24.15 23.80 -31.71
C ALA A 124 24.54 22.81 -30.59
N ARG A 125 24.99 23.30 -29.43
CA ARG A 125 25.27 22.45 -28.25
C ARG A 125 24.00 21.98 -27.55
N ILE A 126 22.88 22.70 -27.71
CA ILE A 126 21.64 22.46 -26.96
C ILE A 126 20.45 22.08 -27.85
N VAL A 127 20.60 22.06 -29.18
CA VAL A 127 19.55 21.64 -30.11
C VAL A 127 20.04 20.57 -31.08
N GLY A 128 19.17 19.63 -31.43
CA GLY A 128 19.46 18.58 -32.42
C GLY A 128 19.22 18.99 -33.89
N ARG A 129 18.94 20.27 -34.19
CA ARG A 129 18.70 20.77 -35.55
C ARG A 129 19.92 21.50 -36.11
N ASP A 130 19.99 21.59 -37.44
CA ASP A 130 21.02 22.41 -38.10
C ASP A 130 20.78 23.90 -37.80
N THR A 131 21.78 24.55 -37.19
CA THR A 131 21.73 25.97 -36.81
C THR A 131 22.39 26.89 -37.84
N SER A 132 23.11 26.35 -38.82
CA SER A 132 23.97 27.10 -39.74
C SER A 132 23.24 28.15 -40.59
N LYS A 133 21.96 27.90 -40.88
CA LYS A 133 21.11 28.79 -41.72
C LYS A 133 20.13 29.65 -40.91
N LEU A 134 20.13 29.57 -39.59
CA LEU A 134 19.17 30.30 -38.75
C LEU A 134 19.55 31.78 -38.65
N ASN A 135 18.64 32.71 -38.95
CA ASN A 135 18.86 34.12 -38.64
C ASN A 135 18.85 34.37 -37.13
N GLU A 136 19.24 35.57 -36.71
CA GLU A 136 19.36 35.92 -35.29
C GLU A 136 18.06 35.71 -34.50
N ASN A 137 16.91 36.09 -35.06
CA ASN A 137 15.63 35.90 -34.38
C ASN A 137 15.26 34.40 -34.27
N GLN A 138 15.56 33.61 -35.29
CA GLN A 138 15.37 32.15 -35.26
C GLN A 138 16.28 31.48 -34.22
N VAL A 139 17.50 31.98 -34.01
CA VAL A 139 18.37 31.51 -32.92
C VAL A 139 17.74 31.81 -31.56
N ARG A 140 17.21 33.03 -31.35
CA ARG A 140 16.53 33.40 -30.08
C ARG A 140 15.26 32.58 -29.83
N ILE A 141 14.43 32.38 -30.86
CA ILE A 141 13.25 31.51 -30.78
C ILE A 141 13.67 30.08 -30.43
N ALA A 142 14.72 29.57 -31.07
CA ALA A 142 15.22 28.22 -30.82
C ALA A 142 15.64 27.98 -29.37
N VAL A 143 16.28 28.98 -28.75
CA VAL A 143 16.60 28.93 -27.32
C VAL A 143 15.32 28.82 -26.49
N PHE A 144 14.30 29.62 -26.78
CA PHE A 144 13.07 29.63 -26.00
C PHE A 144 12.23 28.35 -26.17
N GLU A 145 12.19 27.78 -27.37
CA GLU A 145 11.61 26.45 -27.64
C GLU A 145 12.28 25.42 -26.72
N THR A 146 13.60 25.29 -26.82
CA THR A 146 14.40 24.33 -26.06
C THR A 146 14.32 24.57 -24.56
N MET A 147 14.30 25.82 -24.09
CA MET A 147 14.12 26.13 -22.67
C MET A 147 12.74 25.72 -22.17
N SER A 148 11.67 25.96 -22.94
CA SER A 148 10.32 25.60 -22.53
C SER A 148 10.11 24.08 -22.50
N GLU A 149 10.63 23.35 -23.49
CA GLU A 149 10.61 21.88 -23.54
C GLU A 149 11.39 21.28 -22.37
N ASN A 150 12.65 21.68 -22.18
CA ASN A 150 13.51 21.14 -21.13
C ASN A 150 13.13 21.59 -19.71
N LEU A 151 12.35 22.66 -19.55
CA LEU A 151 11.74 22.97 -18.26
C LEU A 151 10.76 21.85 -17.84
N SER A 152 10.01 21.29 -18.78
CA SER A 152 9.20 20.10 -18.51
C SER A 152 10.10 18.89 -18.25
N ASP A 153 10.94 18.55 -19.22
CA ASP A 153 11.62 17.26 -19.28
C ASP A 153 12.79 17.16 -18.29
N GLY A 154 13.54 18.25 -18.14
CA GLY A 154 14.75 18.31 -17.35
C GLY A 154 14.53 18.69 -15.89
N VAL A 155 13.35 19.23 -15.55
CA VAL A 155 13.09 19.82 -14.22
C VAL A 155 11.75 19.37 -13.63
N VAL A 156 10.62 19.68 -14.27
CA VAL A 156 9.30 19.40 -13.70
C VAL A 156 9.00 17.89 -13.65
N ALA A 157 9.30 17.14 -14.71
CA ALA A 157 9.08 15.71 -14.74
C ALA A 157 9.97 14.91 -13.76
N PRO A 158 11.28 15.18 -13.63
CA PRO A 158 12.10 14.60 -12.57
C PRO A 158 11.56 14.87 -11.16
N LEU A 159 11.10 16.09 -10.88
CA LEU A 159 10.45 16.45 -9.61
C LEU A 159 9.12 15.70 -9.42
N PHE A 160 8.32 15.58 -10.47
CA PHE A 160 7.06 14.83 -10.45
C PHE A 160 7.29 13.35 -10.07
N TYR A 161 8.28 12.70 -10.68
CA TYR A 161 8.62 11.32 -10.36
C TYR A 161 9.36 11.16 -9.03
N TYR A 162 10.05 12.20 -8.55
CA TYR A 162 10.53 12.26 -7.17
C TYR A 162 9.38 12.26 -6.17
N ALA A 163 8.28 12.96 -6.45
CA ALA A 163 7.10 12.95 -5.59
C ALA A 163 6.48 11.55 -5.48
N ILE A 164 6.55 10.74 -6.55
CA ILE A 164 5.97 9.39 -6.60
C ILE A 164 6.82 8.38 -5.82
N ALA A 165 8.15 8.38 -6.02
CA ALA A 165 9.01 7.30 -5.50
C ALA A 165 10.39 7.77 -4.99
N GLY A 166 10.57 9.07 -4.72
CA GLY A 166 11.85 9.66 -4.32
C GLY A 166 12.92 9.55 -5.41
N VAL A 167 14.19 9.40 -5.00
CA VAL A 167 15.32 9.21 -5.93
C VAL A 167 15.11 8.04 -6.91
N PRO A 168 14.59 6.86 -6.49
CA PRO A 168 14.26 5.78 -7.43
C PRO A 168 13.36 6.23 -8.59
N GLY A 169 12.30 7.00 -8.30
CA GLY A 169 11.41 7.54 -9.33
C GLY A 169 12.09 8.57 -10.23
N MET A 170 12.75 9.57 -9.63
CA MET A 170 13.46 10.62 -10.36
C MET A 170 14.50 10.06 -11.34
N MET A 171 15.32 9.11 -10.88
CA MET A 171 16.37 8.50 -11.71
C MET A 171 15.80 7.57 -12.79
N THR A 172 14.67 6.90 -12.51
CA THR A 172 13.97 6.10 -13.52
C THR A 172 13.44 6.97 -14.65
N TYR A 173 12.83 8.12 -14.32
CA TYR A 173 12.41 9.07 -15.35
C TYR A 173 13.61 9.63 -16.14
N LYS A 174 14.71 9.96 -15.46
CA LYS A 174 15.93 10.38 -16.17
C LYS A 174 16.44 9.31 -17.14
N MET A 175 16.36 8.02 -16.81
CA MET A 175 16.67 6.94 -17.74
C MET A 175 15.73 6.94 -18.94
N ILE A 176 14.41 7.07 -18.73
CA ILE A 176 13.41 7.16 -19.81
C ILE A 176 13.73 8.32 -20.76
N ASN A 177 13.92 9.52 -20.21
CA ASN A 177 14.20 10.73 -20.98
C ASN A 177 15.57 10.67 -21.71
N THR A 178 16.58 10.05 -21.09
CA THR A 178 17.87 9.81 -21.74
C THR A 178 17.74 8.85 -22.92
N MET A 179 16.93 7.79 -22.79
CA MET A 179 16.67 6.87 -23.90
C MET A 179 15.96 7.54 -25.05
N ASP A 180 14.97 8.41 -24.80
CA ASP A 180 14.33 9.17 -25.87
C ASP A 180 15.31 10.12 -26.56
N SER A 181 16.10 10.88 -25.79
CA SER A 181 17.11 11.79 -26.33
C SER A 181 18.18 11.09 -27.19
N MET A 182 18.46 9.81 -26.95
CA MET A 182 19.46 9.03 -27.69
C MET A 182 18.88 8.17 -28.82
N LEU A 183 17.69 7.60 -28.63
CA LEU A 183 17.08 6.62 -29.53
C LEU A 183 15.82 7.14 -30.23
N GLY A 184 15.22 8.24 -29.80
CA GLY A 184 13.94 8.75 -30.30
C GLY A 184 13.97 9.39 -31.69
N TYR A 185 15.14 9.48 -32.32
CA TYR A 185 15.29 10.08 -33.66
C TYR A 185 14.52 9.30 -34.73
N ARG A 186 13.76 10.02 -35.56
CA ARG A 186 13.08 9.43 -36.73
C ARG A 186 14.03 9.33 -37.93
N ASN A 187 14.83 8.27 -37.96
CA ASN A 187 15.70 7.89 -39.07
C ASN A 187 15.78 6.37 -39.21
N ASP A 188 16.35 5.88 -40.32
CA ASP A 188 16.42 4.44 -40.61
C ASP A 188 17.13 3.61 -39.53
N ARG A 189 18.03 4.25 -38.76
CA ARG A 189 18.75 3.60 -37.66
C ARG A 189 17.85 3.33 -36.46
N TYR A 190 16.91 4.23 -36.14
CA TYR A 190 16.18 4.18 -34.87
C TYR A 190 14.65 4.05 -35.00
N GLU A 191 14.07 4.23 -36.18
CA GLU A 191 12.62 4.24 -36.41
C GLU A 191 11.88 3.02 -35.80
N TRP A 192 12.52 1.86 -35.76
CA TRP A 192 11.99 0.67 -35.10
C TRP A 192 12.58 0.43 -33.71
N PHE A 193 13.89 0.60 -33.55
CA PHE A 193 14.58 0.27 -32.30
C PHE A 193 14.23 1.24 -31.17
N GLY A 194 14.21 2.54 -31.43
CA GLY A 194 13.90 3.57 -30.44
C GLY A 194 12.42 3.91 -30.29
N LYS A 195 11.53 3.29 -31.08
CA LYS A 195 10.11 3.62 -31.08
C LYS A 195 9.44 3.39 -29.72
N PHE A 196 9.80 2.32 -29.02
CA PHE A 196 9.24 2.06 -27.70
C PHE A 196 9.72 3.07 -26.66
N SER A 197 11.02 3.40 -26.62
CA SER A 197 11.54 4.38 -25.67
C SER A 197 10.93 5.77 -25.88
N ALA A 198 10.75 6.19 -27.15
CA ALA A 198 10.10 7.46 -27.45
C ALA A 198 8.64 7.50 -26.99
N ARG A 199 7.90 6.40 -27.17
CA ARG A 199 6.52 6.29 -26.68
C ARG A 199 6.44 6.21 -25.16
N LEU A 200 7.42 5.59 -24.52
CA LEU A 200 7.49 5.51 -23.07
C LEU A 200 7.74 6.90 -22.47
N ASP A 201 8.62 7.70 -23.06
CA ASP A 201 8.82 9.11 -22.66
C ASP A 201 7.55 9.94 -22.92
N ASP A 202 6.92 9.80 -24.09
CA ASP A 202 5.65 10.45 -24.41
C ASP A 202 4.60 10.20 -23.32
N VAL A 203 4.50 8.96 -22.82
CA VAL A 203 3.57 8.57 -21.75
C VAL A 203 4.01 9.14 -20.40
N ALA A 204 5.29 8.99 -20.06
CA ALA A 204 5.81 9.39 -18.76
C ALA A 204 5.74 10.92 -18.55
N ASN A 205 6.00 11.68 -19.60
CA ASN A 205 6.03 13.13 -19.58
C ASN A 205 4.67 13.76 -19.96
N PHE A 206 3.64 12.93 -20.23
CA PHE A 206 2.30 13.42 -20.58
C PHE A 206 1.74 14.38 -19.52
N ILE A 207 1.65 13.95 -18.26
CA ILE A 207 1.14 14.78 -17.18
C ILE A 207 2.11 15.93 -16.85
N PRO A 208 3.42 15.70 -16.65
CA PRO A 208 4.38 16.78 -16.36
C PRO A 208 4.38 17.93 -17.38
N ALA A 209 4.25 17.65 -18.67
CA ALA A 209 4.24 18.69 -19.70
C ALA A 209 3.04 19.65 -19.61
N ARG A 210 1.85 19.12 -19.32
CA ARG A 210 0.66 19.99 -19.11
C ARG A 210 0.79 20.76 -17.82
N PHE A 211 1.27 20.10 -16.76
CA PHE A 211 1.49 20.74 -15.47
C PHE A 211 2.48 21.91 -15.59
N THR A 212 3.59 21.71 -16.31
CA THR A 212 4.56 22.77 -16.63
C THR A 212 3.90 23.96 -17.31
N ALA A 213 3.14 23.72 -18.39
CA ALA A 213 2.45 24.77 -19.14
C ALA A 213 1.47 25.57 -18.28
N ILE A 214 0.69 24.88 -17.43
CA ILE A 214 -0.26 25.49 -16.49
C ILE A 214 0.47 26.37 -15.47
N LEU A 215 1.56 25.88 -14.87
CA LEU A 215 2.34 26.67 -13.91
C LEU A 215 2.92 27.93 -14.56
N MET A 216 3.42 27.85 -15.79
CA MET A 216 3.96 29.02 -16.51
C MET A 216 2.91 30.13 -16.64
N VAL A 217 1.68 29.79 -17.03
CA VAL A 217 0.62 30.79 -17.25
C VAL A 217 0.03 31.31 -15.94
N LEU A 218 -0.08 30.48 -14.90
CA LEU A 218 -0.52 30.91 -13.57
C LEU A 218 0.48 31.88 -12.92
N LEU A 219 1.77 31.54 -12.92
CA LEU A 219 2.83 32.35 -12.29
C LEU A 219 3.08 33.67 -13.02
N THR A 220 2.64 33.79 -14.27
CA THR A 220 2.74 35.01 -15.07
C THR A 220 1.41 35.77 -15.20
N GLY A 221 0.29 35.20 -14.77
CA GLY A 221 -1.04 35.77 -14.97
C GLY A 221 -1.44 35.93 -16.45
N SER A 222 -0.84 35.16 -17.36
CA SER A 222 -0.98 35.40 -18.80
C SER A 222 -2.23 34.75 -19.39
N SER A 223 -3.27 35.56 -19.64
CA SER A 223 -4.47 35.12 -20.36
C SER A 223 -4.18 34.70 -21.81
N ARG A 224 -3.19 35.34 -22.46
CA ARG A 224 -2.71 34.95 -23.79
C ARG A 224 -2.03 33.58 -23.79
N GLY A 225 -1.25 33.29 -22.74
CA GLY A 225 -0.65 31.97 -22.53
C GLY A 225 -1.71 30.88 -22.43
N TRP A 226 -2.76 31.10 -21.63
CA TRP A 226 -3.89 30.16 -21.52
C TRP A 226 -4.57 29.89 -22.87
N LYS A 227 -4.87 30.94 -23.65
CA LYS A 227 -5.45 30.79 -24.99
C LYS A 227 -4.50 30.03 -25.94
N ALA A 228 -3.21 30.30 -25.85
CA ALA A 228 -2.21 29.63 -26.67
C ALA A 228 -2.10 28.14 -26.35
N ILE A 229 -2.11 27.73 -25.07
CA ILE A 229 -2.13 26.31 -24.67
C ILE A 229 -3.33 25.58 -25.28
N LEU A 230 -4.53 26.14 -25.14
CA LEU A 230 -5.76 25.52 -25.65
C LEU A 230 -5.76 25.39 -27.18
N LYS A 231 -5.21 26.38 -27.89
CA LYS A 231 -5.21 26.44 -29.34
C LYS A 231 -4.08 25.63 -29.99
N TYR A 232 -2.90 25.66 -29.39
CA TYR A 232 -1.65 25.17 -30.01
C TYR A 232 -0.98 24.01 -29.27
N GLY A 233 -1.33 23.73 -28.01
CA GLY A 233 -0.64 22.72 -27.20
C GLY A 233 -0.59 21.32 -27.84
N ASN A 234 -1.66 20.92 -28.52
CA ASN A 234 -1.75 19.63 -29.21
C ASN A 234 -1.27 19.64 -30.67
N LYS A 235 -0.70 20.75 -31.15
CA LYS A 235 -0.27 20.88 -32.56
C LYS A 235 1.15 20.38 -32.80
N HIS A 236 1.98 20.28 -31.76
CA HIS A 236 3.34 19.78 -31.91
C HIS A 236 3.36 18.27 -32.25
N LYS A 237 4.46 17.80 -32.86
CA LYS A 237 4.63 16.37 -33.22
C LYS A 237 4.78 15.49 -31.99
N SER A 238 5.52 15.97 -30.99
CA SER A 238 5.51 15.38 -29.65
C SER A 238 4.19 15.77 -28.97
N PRO A 239 3.49 14.81 -28.34
CA PRO A 239 2.31 15.10 -27.55
C PRO A 239 2.60 16.01 -26.35
N ASN A 240 3.86 16.20 -25.96
CA ASN A 240 4.28 16.85 -24.73
C ASN A 240 4.85 18.25 -24.98
N ALA A 241 5.88 18.37 -25.82
CA ALA A 241 6.63 19.63 -26.01
C ALA A 241 5.76 20.83 -26.43
N GLY A 242 4.67 20.61 -27.17
CA GLY A 242 3.80 21.68 -27.65
C GLY A 242 3.10 22.48 -26.55
N TYR A 243 2.89 21.90 -25.37
CA TYR A 243 2.19 22.57 -24.26
C TYR A 243 3.03 23.67 -23.60
N PRO A 244 4.25 23.38 -23.08
CA PRO A 244 5.10 24.42 -22.52
C PRO A 244 5.57 25.44 -23.59
N GLU A 245 5.79 25.01 -24.84
CA GLU A 245 6.07 25.90 -25.96
C GLU A 245 4.92 26.88 -26.22
N ALA A 246 3.68 26.39 -26.29
CA ALA A 246 2.50 27.23 -26.48
C ALA A 246 2.29 28.20 -25.31
N ALA A 247 2.52 27.75 -24.07
CA ALA A 247 2.46 28.61 -22.90
C ALA A 247 3.44 29.77 -23.02
N LEU A 248 4.71 29.48 -23.33
CA LEU A 248 5.74 30.51 -23.43
C LEU A 248 5.49 31.46 -24.60
N ALA A 249 5.13 30.93 -25.78
CA ALA A 249 4.79 31.72 -26.96
C ALA A 249 3.65 32.71 -26.66
N GLY A 250 2.61 32.27 -25.95
CA GLY A 250 1.51 33.15 -25.54
C GLY A 250 1.89 34.16 -24.44
N ILE A 251 2.78 33.80 -23.51
CA ILE A 251 3.29 34.73 -22.47
C ILE A 251 4.10 35.86 -23.09
N LEU A 252 4.94 35.52 -24.07
CA LEU A 252 5.81 36.45 -24.76
C LEU A 252 5.11 37.13 -25.94
N ASP A 253 3.95 36.65 -26.39
CA ASP A 253 3.28 37.11 -27.60
C ASP A 253 4.19 37.03 -28.82
N CYS A 254 4.68 35.83 -29.05
CA CYS A 254 5.47 35.48 -30.22
C CYS A 254 4.95 34.17 -30.82
N ARG A 255 5.61 33.71 -31.88
CA ARG A 255 5.34 32.41 -32.49
C ARG A 255 6.59 31.53 -32.47
N PHE A 256 6.41 30.27 -32.11
CA PHE A 256 7.41 29.21 -32.19
C PHE A 256 7.08 28.28 -33.37
N GLY A 257 7.98 27.33 -33.64
CA GLY A 257 7.83 26.31 -34.67
C GLY A 257 8.10 26.85 -36.09
N GLY A 258 7.38 26.28 -37.06
CA GLY A 258 7.60 26.54 -38.47
C GLY A 258 8.64 25.61 -39.15
N PRO A 259 8.81 25.74 -40.47
CA PRO A 259 9.67 24.86 -41.26
C PRO A 259 11.13 24.91 -40.77
N ASN A 260 11.71 23.74 -40.49
CA ASN A 260 13.11 23.61 -40.04
C ASN A 260 13.87 22.63 -40.94
N VAL A 261 15.18 22.76 -41.05
CA VAL A 261 16.02 21.82 -41.82
C VAL A 261 16.69 20.83 -40.87
N TYR A 262 16.48 19.53 -41.11
CA TYR A 262 17.17 18.44 -40.40
C TYR A 262 17.92 17.59 -41.42
N HIS A 263 19.24 17.43 -41.25
CA HIS A 263 20.11 16.66 -42.15
C HIS A 263 19.88 16.97 -43.65
N GLY A 264 19.73 18.25 -43.99
CA GLY A 264 19.48 18.72 -45.37
C GLY A 264 18.03 18.60 -45.88
N LYS A 265 17.10 18.03 -45.11
CA LYS A 265 15.67 17.92 -45.48
C LYS A 265 14.82 18.96 -44.74
N VAL A 266 13.91 19.62 -45.46
CA VAL A 266 12.93 20.54 -44.86
C VAL A 266 11.83 19.73 -44.17
N VAL A 267 11.75 19.86 -42.86
CA VAL A 267 10.71 19.27 -42.02
C VAL A 267 9.66 20.34 -41.74
N GLN A 268 8.47 20.16 -42.32
CA GLN A 268 7.32 20.98 -42.00
C GLN A 268 6.91 20.75 -40.54
N LYS A 269 6.92 21.81 -39.74
CA LYS A 269 6.35 21.85 -38.39
C LYS A 269 5.28 22.95 -38.35
N PRO A 270 4.19 22.75 -37.61
CA PRO A 270 3.21 23.80 -37.43
C PRO A 270 3.81 24.98 -36.66
N TYR A 271 3.22 26.15 -36.84
CA TYR A 271 3.48 27.30 -35.98
C TYR A 271 2.69 27.16 -34.68
N ILE A 272 3.30 27.60 -33.58
CA ILE A 272 2.71 27.67 -32.25
C ILE A 272 2.67 29.14 -31.85
N GLY A 273 1.47 29.74 -31.84
CA GLY A 273 1.31 31.20 -31.73
C GLY A 273 1.19 31.90 -33.08
N GLU A 274 0.83 33.18 -33.05
CA GLU A 274 0.45 33.95 -34.26
C GLU A 274 1.43 35.08 -34.57
N THR A 275 2.00 35.70 -33.53
CA THR A 275 2.75 36.94 -33.63
C THR A 275 4.20 36.70 -34.09
N GLY A 276 4.50 37.04 -35.34
CA GLY A 276 5.84 36.92 -35.92
C GLY A 276 6.79 38.07 -35.55
N ARG A 277 6.96 38.38 -34.26
CA ARG A 277 7.81 39.49 -33.80
C ARG A 277 9.27 39.10 -33.57
N THR A 278 10.14 40.10 -33.55
CA THR A 278 11.54 39.95 -33.15
C THR A 278 11.64 39.87 -31.62
N ILE A 279 12.31 38.84 -31.13
CA ILE A 279 12.63 38.65 -29.71
C ILE A 279 13.76 39.58 -29.34
N GLN A 280 13.65 40.32 -28.23
CA GLN A 280 14.71 41.21 -27.74
C GLN A 280 15.69 40.50 -26.81
N ASN A 281 16.89 41.03 -26.66
CA ASN A 281 17.94 40.41 -25.84
C ASN A 281 17.57 40.35 -24.36
N GLU A 282 16.81 41.30 -23.85
CA GLU A 282 16.42 41.40 -22.44
C GLU A 282 15.41 40.32 -22.06
N GLU A 283 14.69 39.76 -23.05
CA GLU A 283 13.64 38.77 -22.82
C GLU A 283 14.16 37.45 -22.28
N ILE A 284 15.45 37.12 -22.50
CA ILE A 284 16.08 35.95 -21.87
C ILE A 284 15.98 36.04 -20.35
N ARG A 285 16.09 37.23 -19.75
CA ARG A 285 15.94 37.42 -18.30
C ARG A 285 14.53 37.08 -17.84
N ARG A 286 13.53 37.45 -18.64
CA ARG A 286 12.12 37.12 -18.37
C ARG A 286 11.89 35.61 -18.45
N VAL A 287 12.42 34.94 -19.48
CA VAL A 287 12.32 33.48 -19.62
C VAL A 287 13.06 32.74 -18.51
N SER A 288 14.28 33.17 -18.15
CA SER A 288 15.02 32.63 -17.00
C SER A 288 14.24 32.81 -15.68
N SER A 289 13.60 33.97 -15.49
CA SER A 289 12.76 34.22 -14.30
C SER A 289 11.55 33.28 -14.26
N ILE A 290 10.87 33.04 -15.39
CA ILE A 290 9.77 32.08 -15.48
C ILE A 290 10.26 30.67 -15.13
N ASN A 291 11.41 30.26 -15.67
CA ASN A 291 12.02 28.95 -15.41
C ASN A 291 12.28 28.74 -13.91
N HIS A 292 12.92 29.71 -13.25
CA HIS A 292 13.14 29.67 -11.80
C HIS A 292 11.85 29.64 -11.00
N LYS A 293 10.85 30.46 -11.37
CA LYS A 293 9.55 30.48 -10.68
C LYS A 293 8.82 29.15 -10.82
N VAL A 294 8.83 28.53 -12.00
CA VAL A 294 8.18 27.23 -12.23
C VAL A 294 8.91 26.12 -11.47
N CYS A 295 10.25 26.10 -11.50
CA CYS A 295 11.03 25.15 -10.74
C CYS A 295 10.76 25.27 -9.23
N LEU A 296 10.84 26.49 -8.68
CA LEU A 296 10.55 26.78 -7.28
C LEU A 296 9.10 26.44 -6.92
N ALA A 297 8.12 26.81 -7.75
CA ALA A 297 6.72 26.50 -7.51
C ALA A 297 6.48 24.98 -7.52
N THR A 298 7.11 24.24 -8.43
CA THR A 298 7.03 22.77 -8.47
C THR A 298 7.62 22.17 -7.19
N LEU A 299 8.79 22.64 -6.77
CA LEU A 299 9.42 22.24 -5.51
C LEU A 299 8.52 22.54 -4.31
N LEU A 300 7.94 23.74 -4.24
CA LEU A 300 7.05 24.14 -3.15
C LEU A 300 5.75 23.35 -3.17
N ILE A 301 5.14 23.09 -4.33
CA ILE A 301 3.95 22.23 -4.46
C ILE A 301 4.29 20.81 -4.03
N LEU A 302 5.47 20.30 -4.36
CA LEU A 302 5.93 18.97 -3.94
C LEU A 302 6.14 18.94 -2.42
N ILE A 303 6.85 19.92 -1.85
CA ILE A 303 7.08 20.03 -0.39
C ILE A 303 5.74 20.19 0.33
N VAL A 304 4.88 21.11 -0.13
CA VAL A 304 3.54 21.29 0.42
C VAL A 304 2.73 20.03 0.21
N GLY A 305 2.87 19.28 -0.88
CA GLY A 305 2.18 18.01 -1.12
C GLY A 305 2.67 16.88 -0.23
N LEU A 306 3.97 16.80 0.07
CA LEU A 306 4.56 15.85 1.01
C LEU A 306 4.21 16.21 2.45
N LEU A 307 4.30 17.50 2.79
CA LEU A 307 3.86 18.04 4.07
C LEU A 307 2.35 17.87 4.20
N ALA A 308 1.57 18.11 3.14
CA ALA A 308 0.13 17.98 3.11
C ALA A 308 -0.33 16.53 3.02
N SER A 309 0.46 15.59 2.52
CA SER A 309 0.19 14.15 2.70
C SER A 309 0.45 13.74 4.15
N CYS A 310 1.39 14.41 4.84
CA CYS A 310 1.49 14.40 6.29
C CYS A 310 0.34 15.18 6.96
N SER A 311 -0.24 16.19 6.29
CA SER A 311 -1.29 17.09 6.81
C SER A 311 -2.70 16.71 6.38
N THR A 312 -2.93 15.73 5.52
CA THR A 312 -4.25 15.13 5.30
C THR A 312 -4.49 14.06 6.35
N SER A 313 -3.43 13.57 7.00
CA SER A 313 -3.52 12.96 8.33
C SER A 313 -3.58 13.98 9.49
N SER A 314 -3.09 15.22 9.34
CA SER A 314 -2.88 16.15 10.49
C SER A 314 -3.66 17.48 10.50
N ALA A 315 -3.96 18.12 9.37
CA ALA A 315 -4.46 19.49 9.23
C ALA A 315 -5.94 19.66 8.88
N ILE A 316 -6.73 18.58 8.77
CA ILE A 316 -8.21 18.72 8.94
C ILE A 316 -8.57 18.88 10.43
N TYR A 317 -7.63 18.64 11.35
CA TYR A 317 -7.96 18.42 12.77
C TYR A 317 -7.10 19.19 13.79
N GLU A 318 -6.37 20.22 13.36
CA GLU A 318 -5.72 21.18 14.27
C GLU A 318 -6.49 22.50 14.32
N LYS A 319 -7.67 22.47 14.94
CA LYS A 319 -8.18 23.64 15.66
C LYS A 319 -8.89 23.18 16.93
N GLY A 320 -8.24 23.41 18.05
CA GLY A 320 -8.78 23.20 19.38
C GLY A 320 -7.65 23.10 20.39
N ASP A 321 -7.39 24.19 21.11
CA ASP A 321 -6.51 24.17 22.28
C ASP A 321 -6.98 23.07 23.24
N ALA A 322 -6.14 22.08 23.47
CA ALA A 322 -6.37 21.05 24.48
C ALA A 322 -6.11 21.66 25.86
N ALA A 323 -7.13 22.29 26.43
CA ALA A 323 -7.25 22.35 27.88
C ALA A 323 -7.25 20.89 28.38
N SER A 324 -6.49 20.60 29.43
CA SER A 324 -6.46 19.29 30.07
C SER A 324 -7.89 18.89 30.48
N VAL A 325 -8.49 17.94 29.77
CA VAL A 325 -9.74 17.33 30.20
C VAL A 325 -9.42 16.57 31.49
N THR A 326 -9.80 17.16 32.64
CA THR A 326 -9.56 16.60 33.98
C THR A 326 -10.55 15.49 34.35
N THR A 327 -11.60 15.30 33.54
CA THR A 327 -12.62 14.27 33.71
C THR A 327 -12.25 13.01 32.93
N ASP A 328 -12.14 11.86 33.61
CA ASP A 328 -11.97 10.56 32.97
C ASP A 328 -13.26 10.16 32.25
N LEU A 329 -13.24 10.14 30.92
CA LEU A 329 -14.39 9.78 30.09
C LEU A 329 -14.60 8.26 30.00
N PHE A 330 -13.73 7.45 30.61
CA PHE A 330 -13.79 5.98 30.55
C PHE A 330 -13.69 5.35 31.95
N PRO A 331 -14.70 5.53 32.83
CA PRO A 331 -14.64 5.02 34.20
C PRO A 331 -14.57 3.48 34.28
N GLU A 332 -15.23 2.78 33.35
CA GLU A 332 -15.41 1.31 33.38
C GLU A 332 -14.29 0.56 32.66
N LYS A 333 -13.01 0.85 32.96
CA LYS A 333 -11.85 0.35 32.20
C LYS A 333 -11.80 -1.18 32.14
N VAL A 334 -11.45 -1.72 30.98
CA VAL A 334 -11.18 -3.16 30.86
C VAL A 334 -9.81 -3.52 31.41
N LYS A 335 -9.70 -4.71 32.01
CA LYS A 335 -8.43 -5.36 32.33
C LYS A 335 -8.21 -6.55 31.41
N ILE A 336 -7.04 -6.64 30.78
CA ILE A 336 -6.65 -7.76 29.92
C ILE A 336 -5.90 -8.78 30.78
N ASN A 337 -6.42 -10.00 30.88
CA ASN A 337 -5.91 -11.04 31.80
C ASN A 337 -5.41 -12.30 31.07
N HIS A 338 -5.86 -12.54 29.84
CA HIS A 338 -5.69 -13.79 29.09
C HIS A 338 -5.06 -13.60 27.71
N ALA A 339 -5.42 -12.53 27.00
CA ALA A 339 -4.88 -12.22 25.68
C ALA A 339 -3.45 -11.69 25.76
N ASN A 340 -2.60 -12.14 24.83
CA ASN A 340 -1.22 -11.67 24.72
C ASN A 340 -1.02 -10.77 23.49
N GLY A 341 -1.96 -10.79 22.54
CA GLY A 341 -1.80 -10.10 21.27
C GLY A 341 -2.15 -8.61 21.28
N PHE A 342 -2.61 -8.05 22.40
CA PHE A 342 -2.83 -6.61 22.52
C PHE A 342 -2.78 -6.08 23.95
N SER A 343 -2.61 -4.77 24.09
CA SER A 343 -2.77 -4.05 25.35
C SER A 343 -3.54 -2.74 25.15
N ILE A 344 -4.28 -2.31 26.17
CA ILE A 344 -5.02 -1.05 26.18
C ILE A 344 -4.56 -0.22 27.38
N ALA A 345 -4.27 1.06 27.16
CA ALA A 345 -4.13 2.05 28.22
C ALA A 345 -5.14 3.17 28.06
N TYR A 346 -5.67 3.65 29.17
CA TYR A 346 -6.73 4.66 29.25
C TYR A 346 -6.16 5.99 29.71
N HIS A 347 -6.62 7.05 29.07
CA HIS A 347 -6.27 8.43 29.36
C HIS A 347 -7.58 9.25 29.43
N GLY A 348 -7.53 10.49 29.91
CA GLY A 348 -8.73 11.29 30.20
C GLY A 348 -9.79 11.28 29.09
N ASN A 349 -9.39 11.53 27.84
CA ASN A 349 -10.29 11.58 26.69
C ASN A 349 -9.90 10.69 25.49
N TYR A 350 -8.87 9.85 25.64
CA TYR A 350 -8.47 8.88 24.61
C TYR A 350 -7.94 7.58 25.22
N LYS A 351 -7.80 6.55 24.39
CA LYS A 351 -7.19 5.26 24.74
C LYS A 351 -6.04 4.99 23.78
N THR A 352 -5.01 4.29 24.23
CA THR A 352 -3.95 3.79 23.35
C THR A 352 -4.01 2.29 23.29
N VAL A 353 -4.11 1.74 22.09
CA VAL A 353 -4.11 0.30 21.82
C VAL A 353 -2.80 -0.06 21.16
N LYS A 354 -2.18 -1.13 21.63
CA LYS A 354 -1.01 -1.74 21.00
C LYS A 354 -1.38 -3.14 20.54
N ILE A 355 -1.21 -3.44 19.26
CA ILE A 355 -1.42 -4.78 18.69
C ILE A 355 -0.06 -5.42 18.41
N VAL A 356 0.15 -6.62 18.94
CA VAL A 356 1.36 -7.42 18.73
C VAL A 356 1.12 -8.39 17.58
N SER A 357 1.85 -8.20 16.46
CA SER A 357 1.79 -9.12 15.32
C SER A 357 2.99 -10.07 15.35
N PRO A 358 2.79 -11.40 15.36
CA PRO A 358 3.89 -12.37 15.29
C PRO A 358 4.40 -12.58 13.86
N PHE A 359 3.84 -11.89 12.86
CA PHE A 359 4.09 -12.12 11.43
C PHE A 359 4.95 -11.04 10.76
N GLU A 360 5.36 -10.01 11.51
CA GLU A 360 6.27 -8.96 11.04
C GLU A 360 7.74 -9.32 11.34
N LYS A 361 8.68 -8.74 10.58
CA LYS A 361 10.13 -9.10 10.65
C LYS A 361 10.79 -8.74 11.99
N THR A 362 10.22 -7.79 12.69
CA THR A 362 10.48 -7.42 14.08
C THR A 362 9.17 -7.62 14.86
N MET A 363 9.20 -7.79 16.18
CA MET A 363 7.98 -7.74 17.02
C MET A 363 7.40 -6.32 16.95
N ASP A 364 6.83 -5.97 15.80
CA ASP A 364 6.33 -4.64 15.53
C ASP A 364 4.98 -4.52 16.20
N THR A 365 4.91 -3.54 17.10
CA THR A 365 3.71 -3.21 17.83
C THR A 365 3.02 -2.07 17.10
N ALA A 366 1.93 -2.34 16.39
CA ALA A 366 1.13 -1.27 15.80
C ALA A 366 0.41 -0.52 16.93
N THR A 367 0.66 0.78 17.05
CA THR A 367 0.01 1.63 18.05
C THR A 367 -1.14 2.41 17.40
N PHE A 368 -2.32 2.28 17.99
CA PHE A 368 -3.54 3.00 17.62
C PHE A 368 -3.95 3.92 18.76
N VAL A 369 -4.48 5.08 18.41
CA VAL A 369 -5.03 6.03 19.39
C VAL A 369 -6.52 6.15 19.16
N LEU A 370 -7.30 5.74 20.15
CA LEU A 370 -8.74 5.79 20.12
C LEU A 370 -9.20 7.09 20.79
N VAL A 371 -9.65 8.07 20.02
CA VAL A 371 -9.98 9.41 20.51
C VAL A 371 -11.49 9.55 20.66
N GLN A 372 -11.95 9.98 21.83
CA GLN A 372 -13.37 10.22 22.06
C GLN A 372 -13.89 11.28 21.07
N ARG A 373 -14.94 10.95 20.32
CA ARG A 373 -15.60 11.89 19.40
C ARG A 373 -16.02 13.15 20.14
N GLY A 374 -15.79 14.31 19.52
CA GLY A 374 -16.06 15.62 20.11
C GLY A 374 -14.99 16.12 21.10
N THR A 375 -13.86 15.42 21.26
CA THR A 375 -12.77 15.83 22.15
C THR A 375 -11.47 16.13 21.39
N PRO A 376 -10.54 16.93 21.96
CA PRO A 376 -9.26 17.23 21.32
C PRO A 376 -8.38 15.99 21.14
N ARG A 377 -7.67 15.90 20.01
CA ARG A 377 -6.71 14.82 19.77
C ARG A 377 -5.47 14.97 20.66
N PRO A 378 -4.92 13.87 21.21
CA PRO A 378 -3.71 13.94 22.03
C PRO A 378 -2.46 14.22 21.18
N ARG A 379 -1.54 15.03 21.73
CA ARG A 379 -0.23 15.32 21.10
C ARG A 379 0.72 14.13 21.24
N GLY A 380 1.71 14.05 20.36
CA GLY A 380 2.81 13.06 20.46
C GLY A 380 2.57 11.70 19.80
N PHE A 381 1.48 11.56 19.02
CA PHE A 381 1.13 10.31 18.32
C PHE A 381 1.14 10.46 16.79
N SER A 382 2.05 11.28 16.24
CA SER A 382 2.09 11.63 14.80
C SER A 382 2.35 10.46 13.85
N ASP A 383 2.89 9.35 14.34
CA ASP A 383 3.14 8.13 13.56
C ASP A 383 2.11 7.00 13.84
N SER A 384 1.09 7.26 14.68
CA SER A 384 0.02 6.30 15.02
C SER A 384 -1.26 6.54 14.22
N GLN A 385 -2.00 5.48 13.93
CA GLN A 385 -3.34 5.63 13.35
C GLN A 385 -4.33 6.10 14.42
N ILE A 386 -5.04 7.19 14.12
CA ILE A 386 -6.10 7.74 14.98
C ILE A 386 -7.44 7.14 14.57
N ILE A 387 -8.20 6.65 15.53
CA ILE A 387 -9.55 6.11 15.34
C ILE A 387 -10.49 6.91 16.26
N GLU A 388 -11.56 7.46 15.71
CA GLU A 388 -12.57 8.13 16.52
C GLU A 388 -13.53 7.11 17.14
N ILE A 389 -13.79 7.26 18.44
CA ILE A 389 -14.65 6.36 19.21
C ILE A 389 -15.87 7.08 19.81
N PRO A 390 -17.06 6.44 19.87
CA PRO A 390 -17.31 5.07 19.42
C PRO A 390 -17.29 4.96 17.88
N VAL A 391 -16.74 3.85 17.38
CA VAL A 391 -16.81 3.48 15.96
C VAL A 391 -18.28 3.33 15.56
N GLN A 392 -18.67 3.95 14.46
CA GLN A 392 -20.04 3.97 13.92
C GLN A 392 -20.15 3.20 12.59
N SER A 393 -19.05 3.13 11.82
CA SER A 393 -18.96 2.35 10.59
C SER A 393 -17.78 1.39 10.63
N LEU A 394 -18.05 0.09 10.73
CA LEU A 394 -17.07 -0.97 10.87
C LEU A 394 -17.15 -1.95 9.70
N VAL A 395 -16.01 -2.19 9.06
CA VAL A 395 -15.83 -3.25 8.08
C VAL A 395 -15.04 -4.40 8.70
N VAL A 396 -15.51 -5.64 8.55
CA VAL A 396 -14.88 -6.82 9.17
C VAL A 396 -14.51 -7.92 8.17
N MET A 397 -13.33 -8.52 8.33
CA MET A 397 -12.78 -9.51 7.39
C MET A 397 -12.90 -10.99 7.81
N SER A 398 -13.49 -11.29 8.97
CA SER A 398 -13.51 -12.64 9.56
C SER A 398 -14.80 -12.91 10.33
N SER A 399 -15.27 -14.17 10.34
CA SER A 399 -16.42 -14.61 11.14
C SER A 399 -16.20 -14.35 12.63
N LEU A 400 -14.97 -14.45 13.14
CA LEU A 400 -14.70 -14.10 14.54
C LEU A 400 -15.03 -12.63 14.81
N HIS A 401 -14.67 -11.71 13.92
CA HIS A 401 -14.98 -10.28 14.11
C HIS A 401 -16.50 -10.04 14.17
N ILE A 402 -17.27 -10.78 13.37
CA ILE A 402 -18.74 -10.77 13.44
C ILE A 402 -19.21 -11.27 14.82
N GLY A 403 -18.59 -12.35 15.32
CA GLY A 403 -18.81 -12.86 16.67
C GLY A 403 -18.50 -11.83 17.76
N LEU A 404 -17.41 -11.07 17.64
CA LEU A 404 -17.07 -9.98 18.58
C LEU A 404 -18.18 -8.93 18.63
N VAL A 405 -18.66 -8.51 17.45
CA VAL A 405 -19.73 -7.52 17.32
C VAL A 405 -21.04 -8.03 17.93
N GLY A 406 -21.42 -9.27 17.63
CA GLY A 406 -22.61 -9.90 18.21
C GLY A 406 -22.51 -10.06 19.74
N PHE A 407 -21.32 -10.36 20.26
CA PHE A 407 -21.08 -10.45 21.71
C PHE A 407 -21.36 -9.12 22.42
N LEU A 408 -21.10 -7.99 21.76
CA LEU A 408 -21.32 -6.64 22.28
C LEU A 408 -22.65 -6.02 21.86
N GLU A 409 -23.53 -6.80 21.23
CA GLU A 409 -24.85 -6.33 20.76
C GLU A 409 -24.71 -5.04 19.95
N ALA A 410 -23.75 -5.06 19.02
CA ALA A 410 -23.33 -3.89 18.25
C ALA A 410 -23.48 -4.11 16.73
N GLU A 411 -24.37 -5.00 16.29
CA GLU A 411 -24.50 -5.36 14.88
C GLU A 411 -24.84 -4.15 13.99
N GLU A 412 -25.36 -3.06 14.57
CA GLU A 412 -25.66 -1.80 13.91
C GLU A 412 -24.45 -1.11 13.28
N VAL A 413 -23.25 -1.27 13.84
CA VAL A 413 -22.05 -0.60 13.33
C VAL A 413 -21.47 -1.28 12.08
N LEU A 414 -21.90 -2.50 11.78
CA LEU A 414 -21.43 -3.23 10.60
C LEU A 414 -21.98 -2.59 9.33
N THR A 415 -21.06 -2.17 8.46
CA THR A 415 -21.34 -1.59 7.14
C THR A 415 -20.75 -2.41 6.00
N GLY A 416 -19.71 -3.22 6.26
CA GLY A 416 -19.15 -4.13 5.25
C GLY A 416 -18.54 -5.41 5.83
N ILE A 417 -18.56 -6.49 5.06
CA ILE A 417 -18.01 -7.79 5.42
C ILE A 417 -17.18 -8.33 4.26
N GLY A 418 -16.04 -8.94 4.55
CA GLY A 418 -15.13 -9.43 3.50
C GLY A 418 -15.71 -10.56 2.64
N ASN A 419 -16.45 -11.48 3.24
CA ASN A 419 -17.18 -12.52 2.51
C ASN A 419 -18.46 -12.93 3.24
N LEU A 420 -19.61 -12.68 2.63
CA LEU A 420 -20.94 -12.89 3.21
C LEU A 420 -21.28 -14.37 3.37
N LYS A 421 -20.62 -15.28 2.64
CA LYS A 421 -20.90 -16.72 2.72
C LYS A 421 -20.51 -17.35 4.06
N TYR A 422 -19.72 -16.65 4.87
CA TYR A 422 -19.26 -17.13 6.18
C TYR A 422 -20.04 -16.51 7.35
N VAL A 423 -21.14 -15.81 7.07
CA VAL A 423 -21.99 -15.18 8.09
C VAL A 423 -23.06 -16.15 8.56
N SER A 424 -23.12 -16.37 9.87
CA SER A 424 -24.07 -17.30 10.52
C SER A 424 -25.11 -16.61 11.41
N SER A 425 -24.81 -15.44 11.99
CA SER A 425 -25.77 -14.68 12.81
C SER A 425 -27.01 -14.26 12.03
N ALA A 426 -28.18 -14.66 12.52
CA ALA A 426 -29.47 -14.29 11.94
C ALA A 426 -29.69 -12.77 11.91
N LYS A 427 -29.21 -12.03 12.93
CA LYS A 427 -29.32 -10.56 12.97
C LYS A 427 -28.49 -9.91 11.85
N VAL A 428 -27.27 -10.41 11.63
CA VAL A 428 -26.38 -9.89 10.58
C VAL A 428 -26.91 -10.27 9.19
N LEU A 429 -27.39 -11.50 9.02
CA LEU A 429 -28.08 -11.93 7.79
C LEU A 429 -29.30 -11.06 7.48
N GLY A 430 -30.10 -10.69 8.49
CA GLY A 430 -31.22 -9.76 8.32
C GLY A 430 -30.77 -8.38 7.83
N ARG A 431 -29.64 -7.86 8.33
CA ARG A 431 -29.06 -6.59 7.88
C ARG A 431 -28.49 -6.66 6.47
N ILE A 432 -27.88 -7.79 6.09
CA ILE A 432 -27.44 -8.07 4.72
C ILE A 432 -28.64 -8.07 3.77
N GLY A 433 -29.71 -8.80 4.12
CA GLY A 433 -30.95 -8.84 3.33
C GLY A 433 -31.63 -7.46 3.20
N ALA A 434 -31.44 -6.57 4.17
CA ALA A 434 -31.90 -5.19 4.13
C ALA A 434 -30.96 -4.23 3.38
N GLY A 435 -29.87 -4.72 2.77
CA GLY A 435 -28.91 -3.89 2.03
C GLY A 435 -28.03 -2.98 2.90
N LYS A 436 -27.99 -3.19 4.22
CA LYS A 436 -27.22 -2.35 5.16
C LYS A 436 -25.75 -2.75 5.29
N ILE A 437 -25.40 -3.94 4.80
CA ILE A 437 -24.06 -4.50 4.85
C ILE A 437 -23.69 -4.95 3.44
N VAL A 438 -22.55 -4.49 2.94
CA VAL A 438 -22.04 -4.84 1.61
C VAL A 438 -20.88 -5.84 1.69
N GLU A 439 -20.74 -6.69 0.66
CA GLU A 439 -19.55 -7.51 0.50
C GLU A 439 -18.40 -6.67 -0.07
N VAL A 440 -17.24 -6.68 0.58
CA VAL A 440 -16.07 -5.88 0.15
C VAL A 440 -14.92 -6.73 -0.42
N GLY A 441 -15.07 -8.06 -0.44
CA GLY A 441 -14.03 -8.98 -0.89
C GLY A 441 -12.98 -9.31 0.19
N LYS A 442 -12.03 -10.20 -0.15
CA LYS A 442 -10.97 -10.65 0.79
C LYS A 442 -9.63 -10.81 0.07
N ASP A 443 -8.54 -10.56 0.80
CA ASP A 443 -7.15 -10.76 0.37
C ASP A 443 -6.84 -10.05 -0.97
N GLN A 444 -6.57 -10.81 -2.04
CA GLN A 444 -6.27 -10.27 -3.38
C GLN A 444 -7.52 -9.78 -4.13
N GLY A 445 -8.71 -10.19 -3.70
CA GLY A 445 -9.99 -9.79 -4.29
C GLY A 445 -10.74 -8.71 -3.49
N LEU A 446 -10.06 -8.01 -2.58
CA LEU A 446 -10.63 -6.87 -1.86
C LEU A 446 -10.91 -5.71 -2.84
N ASN A 447 -12.08 -5.09 -2.72
CA ASN A 447 -12.47 -3.95 -3.55
C ASN A 447 -12.03 -2.65 -2.88
N ASP A 448 -10.80 -2.23 -3.18
CA ASP A 448 -10.19 -1.03 -2.61
C ASP A 448 -11.00 0.26 -2.96
N GLU A 449 -11.55 0.37 -4.18
CA GLU A 449 -12.38 1.52 -4.59
C GLU A 449 -13.67 1.61 -3.78
N LEU A 450 -14.34 0.48 -3.56
CA LEU A 450 -15.55 0.42 -2.74
C LEU A 450 -15.25 0.83 -1.29
N LEU A 451 -14.18 0.29 -0.70
CA LEU A 451 -13.78 0.64 0.68
C LEU A 451 -13.45 2.13 0.82
N ILE A 452 -12.74 2.69 -0.15
CA ILE A 452 -12.47 4.13 -0.19
C ILE A 452 -13.78 4.89 -0.35
N SER A 453 -14.70 4.47 -1.22
CA SER A 453 -15.99 5.18 -1.36
C SER A 453 -16.84 5.13 -0.07
N MET A 454 -16.77 4.03 0.68
CA MET A 454 -17.52 3.84 1.93
C MET A 454 -16.98 4.68 3.09
N HIS A 455 -15.68 5.02 3.08
CA HIS A 455 -14.97 5.69 4.19
C HIS A 455 -15.37 5.14 5.58
N PRO A 456 -15.17 3.84 5.86
CA PRO A 456 -15.49 3.30 7.19
C PRO A 456 -14.59 3.92 8.26
N ASP A 457 -15.11 4.02 9.49
CA ASP A 457 -14.32 4.50 10.64
C ASP A 457 -13.19 3.52 10.99
N LEU A 458 -13.35 2.24 10.66
CA LEU A 458 -12.35 1.20 10.87
C LEU A 458 -12.55 0.01 9.93
N ILE A 459 -11.44 -0.51 9.39
CA ILE A 459 -11.37 -1.85 8.81
C ILE A 459 -10.67 -2.77 9.81
N MET A 460 -11.37 -3.81 10.25
CA MET A 460 -10.82 -4.86 11.12
C MET A 460 -10.45 -6.09 10.28
N ALA A 461 -9.15 -6.25 10.07
CA ALA A 461 -8.54 -7.28 9.25
C ALA A 461 -7.91 -8.39 10.11
N THR A 462 -7.80 -9.60 9.56
CA THR A 462 -7.08 -10.71 10.21
C THR A 462 -5.65 -10.78 9.66
N GLY A 463 -4.66 -10.73 10.53
CA GLY A 463 -3.25 -10.85 10.21
C GLY A 463 -2.88 -12.26 9.81
N SER A 464 -2.06 -12.37 8.77
CA SER A 464 -1.49 -13.64 8.33
C SER A 464 -0.13 -13.40 7.66
N PRO A 465 0.69 -14.45 7.42
CA PRO A 465 1.94 -14.30 6.68
C PRO A 465 1.78 -13.64 5.29
N VAL A 466 0.59 -13.72 4.68
CA VAL A 466 0.25 -13.16 3.36
C VAL A 466 -0.59 -11.88 3.43
N SER A 467 -1.26 -11.63 4.55
CA SER A 467 -2.15 -10.47 4.77
C SER A 467 -1.54 -9.57 5.85
N ARG A 468 -0.43 -8.90 5.49
CA ARG A 468 0.33 -7.97 6.35
C ARG A 468 -0.18 -6.54 6.23
N MET A 469 0.26 -5.65 7.13
CA MET A 469 -0.13 -4.24 7.10
C MET A 469 0.17 -3.55 5.76
N ALA A 470 1.23 -3.98 5.06
CA ALA A 470 1.59 -3.48 3.73
C ALA A 470 0.47 -3.65 2.68
N ARG A 471 -0.42 -4.65 2.81
CA ARG A 471 -1.57 -4.82 1.90
C ARG A 471 -2.55 -3.65 1.97
N TYR A 472 -2.62 -2.96 3.11
CA TYR A 472 -3.60 -1.92 3.38
C TYR A 472 -3.03 -0.50 3.26
N GLN A 473 -1.86 -0.36 2.60
CA GLN A 473 -1.23 0.95 2.41
C GLN A 473 -2.13 1.94 1.66
N SER A 474 -2.92 1.48 0.68
CA SER A 474 -3.91 2.29 -0.04
C SER A 474 -5.00 2.84 0.90
N MET A 475 -5.50 2.02 1.83
CA MET A 475 -6.50 2.43 2.83
C MET A 475 -5.92 3.48 3.78
N ASN A 476 -4.71 3.24 4.29
CA ASN A 476 -4.03 4.17 5.18
C ASN A 476 -3.77 5.53 4.49
N GLN A 477 -3.39 5.52 3.20
CA GLN A 477 -3.22 6.74 2.40
C GLN A 477 -4.54 7.49 2.16
N ALA A 478 -5.66 6.77 2.09
CA ALA A 478 -7.00 7.35 2.01
C ALA A 478 -7.54 7.83 3.37
N GLY A 479 -6.75 7.73 4.45
CA GLY A 479 -7.18 8.14 5.79
C GLY A 479 -8.14 7.16 6.48
N ILE A 480 -8.29 5.94 5.95
CA ILE A 480 -9.13 4.89 6.54
C ILE A 480 -8.25 3.99 7.41
N PRO A 481 -8.46 3.96 8.74
CA PRO A 481 -7.61 3.18 9.62
C PRO A 481 -7.88 1.68 9.45
N VAL A 482 -6.81 0.89 9.50
CA VAL A 482 -6.87 -0.57 9.39
C VAL A 482 -6.18 -1.21 10.59
N MET A 483 -6.95 -2.01 11.33
CA MET A 483 -6.46 -2.77 12.47
C MET A 483 -6.33 -4.25 12.10
N VAL A 484 -5.10 -4.74 12.05
CA VAL A 484 -4.77 -6.13 11.69
C VAL A 484 -4.61 -6.95 12.96
N ASN A 485 -5.61 -7.76 13.27
CA ASN A 485 -5.69 -8.55 14.49
C ASN A 485 -5.01 -9.92 14.34
N SER A 486 -4.55 -10.49 15.45
CA SER A 486 -3.81 -11.75 15.48
C SER A 486 -4.46 -12.78 16.43
N GLU A 487 -5.77 -12.70 16.63
CA GLU A 487 -6.48 -13.48 17.65
C GLU A 487 -6.37 -15.01 17.48
N TRP A 488 -6.10 -15.49 16.27
CA TRP A 488 -6.03 -16.92 15.96
C TRP A 488 -4.72 -17.59 16.40
N VAL A 489 -3.69 -16.81 16.78
CA VAL A 489 -2.44 -17.34 17.34
C VAL A 489 -2.37 -17.32 18.86
N GLU A 490 -3.44 -16.87 19.53
CA GLU A 490 -3.52 -16.93 20.98
C GLU A 490 -3.32 -18.35 21.52
N THR A 491 -2.80 -18.44 22.74
CA THR A 491 -2.39 -19.71 23.36
C THR A 491 -3.49 -20.35 24.19
N THR A 492 -4.56 -19.60 24.50
CA THR A 492 -5.69 -20.09 25.30
C THR A 492 -7.04 -19.67 24.68
N PRO A 493 -8.12 -20.45 24.89
CA PRO A 493 -9.46 -20.09 24.43
C PRO A 493 -9.99 -18.80 25.04
N LEU A 494 -9.70 -18.56 26.32
CA LEU A 494 -10.04 -17.30 26.98
C LEU A 494 -9.24 -16.14 26.40
N GLY A 495 -7.96 -16.33 26.09
CA GLY A 495 -7.13 -15.31 25.44
C GLY A 495 -7.66 -14.93 24.06
N ARG A 496 -8.05 -15.91 23.25
CA ARG A 496 -8.71 -15.66 21.95
C ARG A 496 -10.02 -14.91 22.11
N ALA A 497 -10.88 -15.31 23.05
CA ALA A 497 -12.16 -14.66 23.28
C ALA A 497 -12.01 -13.25 23.87
N GLU A 498 -10.96 -12.97 24.65
CA GLU A 498 -10.77 -11.67 25.33
C GLU A 498 -10.55 -10.49 24.36
N TRP A 499 -10.29 -10.76 23.08
CA TRP A 499 -10.33 -9.76 22.01
C TRP A 499 -11.68 -9.02 21.91
N VAL A 500 -12.76 -9.52 22.51
CA VAL A 500 -14.01 -8.75 22.68
C VAL A 500 -13.79 -7.44 23.45
N LYS A 501 -12.80 -7.39 24.35
CA LYS A 501 -12.47 -6.19 25.13
C LYS A 501 -11.83 -5.10 24.25
N LEU A 502 -11.08 -5.50 23.21
CA LEU A 502 -10.56 -4.55 22.22
C LEU A 502 -11.70 -3.90 21.44
N LEU A 503 -12.64 -4.70 20.94
CA LEU A 503 -13.82 -4.16 20.25
C LEU A 503 -14.68 -3.30 21.19
N ALA A 504 -14.82 -3.69 22.46
CA ALA A 504 -15.52 -2.88 23.45
C ALA A 504 -14.87 -1.51 23.63
N ALA A 505 -13.53 -1.43 23.67
CA ALA A 505 -12.82 -0.16 23.74
C ALA A 505 -13.01 0.72 22.50
N LEU A 506 -13.15 0.11 21.31
CA LEU A 506 -13.48 0.81 20.05
C LEU A 506 -14.91 1.35 20.03
N LEU A 507 -15.82 0.74 20.80
CA LEU A 507 -17.25 1.06 20.81
C LEU A 507 -17.72 1.78 22.08
N ASN A 508 -16.83 2.07 23.04
CA ASN A 508 -17.17 2.54 24.39
C ASN A 508 -18.16 1.62 25.13
N LYS A 509 -18.03 0.30 24.95
CA LYS A 509 -18.90 -0.72 25.56
C LYS A 509 -18.19 -1.50 26.68
N GLU A 510 -17.25 -0.88 27.39
CA GLU A 510 -16.47 -1.58 28.41
C GLU A 510 -17.28 -2.13 29.58
N ALA A 511 -18.27 -1.39 30.08
CA ALA A 511 -19.14 -1.87 31.15
C ALA A 511 -19.83 -3.19 30.77
N LEU A 512 -20.37 -3.25 29.55
CA LEU A 512 -21.04 -4.43 29.01
C LEU A 512 -20.08 -5.61 28.87
N VAL A 513 -18.89 -5.38 28.30
CA VAL A 513 -17.93 -6.47 28.09
C VAL A 513 -17.39 -7.00 29.41
N ASN A 514 -17.15 -6.14 30.40
CA ASN A 514 -16.68 -6.55 31.73
C ASN A 514 -17.68 -7.52 32.36
N GLN A 515 -18.97 -7.20 32.33
CA GLN A 515 -20.02 -8.07 32.84
C GLN A 515 -20.12 -9.40 32.07
N LYS A 516 -20.25 -9.35 30.74
CA LYS A 516 -20.47 -10.56 29.93
C LYS A 516 -19.25 -11.47 29.94
N PHE A 517 -18.05 -10.91 29.82
CA PHE A 517 -16.80 -11.70 29.80
C PHE A 517 -16.48 -12.30 31.17
N ALA A 518 -16.80 -11.64 32.27
CA ALA A 518 -16.64 -12.24 33.61
C ALA A 518 -17.47 -13.52 33.77
N ASN A 519 -18.69 -13.56 33.20
CA ASN A 519 -19.52 -14.77 33.19
C ASN A 519 -18.90 -15.89 32.33
N VAL A 520 -18.40 -15.54 31.13
CA VAL A 520 -17.67 -16.48 30.27
C VAL A 520 -16.48 -17.09 31.00
N GLU A 521 -15.67 -16.26 31.65
CA GLU A 521 -14.49 -16.69 32.38
C GLU A 521 -14.84 -17.57 33.58
N LYS A 522 -15.87 -17.19 34.37
CA LYS A 522 -16.36 -17.97 35.49
C LYS A 522 -16.80 -19.37 35.04
N GLU A 523 -17.58 -19.44 33.98
CA GLU A 523 -18.12 -20.71 33.49
C GLU A 523 -17.04 -21.59 32.85
N TYR A 524 -16.12 -21.01 32.08
CA TYR A 524 -14.97 -21.74 31.54
C TYR A 524 -14.14 -22.37 32.67
N LYS A 525 -13.80 -21.61 33.71
CA LYS A 525 -13.04 -22.11 34.86
C LYS A 525 -13.77 -23.23 35.60
N ARG A 526 -15.09 -23.09 35.79
CA ARG A 526 -15.94 -24.14 36.40
C ARG A 526 -15.85 -25.45 35.61
N LEU A 527 -15.96 -25.37 34.28
CA LEU A 527 -15.88 -26.53 33.39
C LEU A 527 -14.50 -27.17 33.39
N THR A 528 -13.42 -26.39 33.39
CA THR A 528 -12.05 -26.93 33.50
C THR A 528 -11.84 -27.68 34.82
N ILE A 529 -12.34 -27.14 35.95
CA ILE A 529 -12.28 -27.81 37.25
C ILE A 529 -13.09 -29.11 37.24
N LEU A 530 -14.26 -29.09 36.60
CA LEU A 530 -15.11 -30.27 36.46
C LEU A 530 -14.42 -31.36 35.63
N ALA A 531 -13.89 -31.01 34.45
CA ALA A 531 -13.21 -31.93 33.54
C ALA A 531 -11.96 -32.59 34.18
N LYS A 532 -11.26 -31.88 35.07
CA LYS A 532 -10.14 -32.45 35.84
C LYS A 532 -10.54 -33.61 36.76
N LYS A 533 -11.83 -33.77 37.07
CA LYS A 533 -12.35 -34.90 37.86
C LYS A 533 -12.56 -36.16 37.02
N ALA A 534 -12.41 -36.09 35.69
CA ALA A 534 -12.52 -37.24 34.82
C ALA A 534 -11.52 -38.33 35.23
N LYS A 535 -11.99 -39.59 35.30
CA LYS A 535 -11.16 -40.74 35.69
C LYS A 535 -10.17 -41.14 34.60
N ASN A 536 -10.57 -40.97 33.35
CA ASN A 536 -9.80 -41.36 32.17
C ASN A 536 -9.46 -40.13 31.34
N LYS A 537 -8.38 -40.21 30.56
CA LYS A 537 -8.00 -39.17 29.59
C LYS A 537 -8.03 -39.75 28.19
N PRO A 538 -9.20 -39.76 27.51
CA PRO A 538 -9.32 -40.35 26.20
C PRO A 538 -8.39 -39.66 25.21
N SER A 539 -7.79 -40.46 24.33
CA SER A 539 -6.94 -39.99 23.25
C SER A 539 -7.78 -39.47 22.08
N LEU A 540 -7.30 -38.44 21.38
CA LEU A 540 -7.99 -37.93 20.20
C LEU A 540 -7.08 -37.57 19.04
N ILE A 541 -7.67 -37.58 17.86
CA ILE A 541 -7.19 -36.87 16.67
C ILE A 541 -8.20 -35.79 16.27
N THR A 542 -7.76 -34.81 15.50
CA THR A 542 -8.61 -33.69 15.06
C THR A 542 -8.33 -33.31 13.61
N GLY A 543 -9.35 -32.82 12.91
CA GLY A 543 -9.25 -32.40 11.52
C GLY A 543 -9.29 -33.58 10.55
N MET A 544 -8.96 -33.35 9.28
CA MET A 544 -8.87 -34.39 8.26
C MET A 544 -7.82 -33.98 7.21
N ASN A 545 -7.37 -34.92 6.37
CA ASN A 545 -6.42 -34.60 5.31
C ASN A 545 -7.07 -33.71 4.25
N SER A 546 -6.43 -32.58 3.93
CA SER A 546 -6.87 -31.63 2.91
C SER A 546 -5.79 -31.47 1.85
N LYS A 547 -6.06 -31.96 0.63
CA LYS A 547 -5.05 -32.09 -0.43
C LYS A 547 -3.87 -32.95 0.08
N ASP A 548 -2.70 -32.34 0.26
CA ASP A 548 -1.45 -33.02 0.60
C ASP A 548 -1.05 -32.87 2.09
N ALA A 549 -1.89 -32.21 2.91
CA ALA A 549 -1.57 -31.97 4.31
C ALA A 549 -2.79 -32.11 5.25
N TRP A 550 -2.54 -32.73 6.40
CA TRP A 550 -3.41 -32.78 7.55
C TRP A 550 -2.98 -31.72 8.56
N PHE A 551 -3.80 -30.70 8.75
CA PHE A 551 -3.51 -29.63 9.70
C PHE A 551 -4.06 -29.98 11.08
N VAL A 552 -3.17 -30.14 12.06
CA VAL A 552 -3.53 -30.38 13.46
C VAL A 552 -3.09 -29.22 14.35
N PRO A 553 -3.69 -28.98 15.53
CA PRO A 553 -3.24 -27.94 16.46
C PRO A 553 -1.79 -28.16 16.93
N ASN A 554 -0.98 -27.10 16.96
CA ASN A 554 0.31 -27.15 17.67
C ASN A 554 0.12 -27.15 19.19
N GLY A 555 1.15 -27.57 19.93
CA GLY A 555 1.12 -27.71 21.39
C GLY A 555 0.84 -26.40 22.15
N ASN A 556 1.32 -25.24 21.68
CA ASN A 556 1.00 -23.94 22.31
C ASN A 556 -0.21 -23.22 21.68
N SER A 557 -1.06 -23.92 20.92
CA SER A 557 -2.28 -23.32 20.34
C SER A 557 -3.47 -23.35 21.31
N TYR A 558 -4.38 -22.36 21.19
CA TYR A 558 -5.65 -22.37 21.93
C TYR A 558 -6.49 -23.65 21.67
N ALA A 559 -6.38 -24.23 20.48
CA ALA A 559 -7.12 -25.44 20.12
C ALA A 559 -6.61 -26.67 20.88
N ASN A 560 -5.29 -26.82 21.07
CA ASN A 560 -4.77 -27.85 21.97
C ASN A 560 -5.17 -27.58 23.44
N ARG A 561 -5.16 -26.32 23.87
CA ARG A 561 -5.60 -25.95 25.22
C ARG A 561 -7.04 -26.38 25.49
N PHE A 562 -7.95 -26.26 24.52
CA PHE A 562 -9.31 -26.83 24.64
C PHE A 562 -9.30 -28.32 24.97
N PHE A 563 -8.49 -29.13 24.27
CA PHE A 563 -8.42 -30.58 24.51
C PHE A 563 -7.88 -30.90 25.90
N GLN A 564 -6.85 -30.16 26.34
CA GLN A 564 -6.28 -30.33 27.68
C GLN A 564 -7.29 -29.94 28.76
N ASP A 565 -7.99 -28.82 28.59
CA ASP A 565 -8.97 -28.32 29.55
C ASP A 565 -10.23 -29.20 29.59
N ALA A 566 -10.53 -29.92 28.50
CA ALA A 566 -11.57 -30.93 28.44
C ALA A 566 -11.11 -32.30 28.97
N GLY A 567 -9.88 -32.43 29.46
CA GLY A 567 -9.36 -33.67 30.05
C GLY A 567 -8.98 -34.75 29.03
N ALA A 568 -8.64 -34.37 27.80
CA ALA A 568 -8.20 -35.32 26.77
C ALA A 568 -6.67 -35.51 26.73
N SER A 569 -6.23 -36.56 26.05
CA SER A 569 -4.84 -36.77 25.67
C SER A 569 -4.65 -36.49 24.17
N TYR A 570 -3.69 -35.64 23.83
CA TYR A 570 -3.41 -35.23 22.45
C TYR A 570 -1.94 -35.49 22.09
N HIS A 571 -1.72 -36.23 20.99
CA HIS A 571 -0.41 -36.76 20.62
C HIS A 571 0.65 -35.66 20.41
N TRP A 572 0.29 -34.57 19.73
CA TRP A 572 1.22 -33.48 19.40
C TRP A 572 1.23 -32.34 20.44
N ALA A 573 0.74 -32.58 21.66
CA ALA A 573 0.68 -31.56 22.71
C ALA A 573 2.05 -30.99 23.12
N GLY A 574 3.14 -31.71 22.85
CA GLY A 574 4.52 -31.30 23.19
C GLY A 574 5.20 -30.35 22.20
N THR A 575 4.59 -30.01 21.06
CA THR A 575 5.21 -29.08 20.11
C THR A 575 5.17 -27.63 20.63
N LYS A 576 6.20 -26.83 20.30
CA LYS A 576 6.40 -25.50 20.92
C LYS A 576 5.75 -24.33 20.15
N ALA A 577 5.29 -24.55 18.92
CA ALA A 577 4.70 -23.48 18.09
C ALA A 577 3.23 -23.19 18.49
N THR A 578 2.68 -22.07 18.02
CA THR A 578 1.24 -21.76 18.08
C THR A 578 0.57 -22.13 16.74
N GLY A 579 -0.74 -21.89 16.60
CA GLY A 579 -1.45 -22.13 15.34
C GLY A 579 -1.51 -23.61 14.94
N SER A 580 -1.34 -23.88 13.64
CA SER A 580 -1.49 -25.21 13.04
C SER A 580 -0.16 -25.85 12.64
N LEU A 581 -0.08 -27.17 12.78
CA LEU A 581 1.01 -28.05 12.39
C LEU A 581 0.58 -28.84 11.14
N PRO A 582 1.21 -28.62 9.97
CA PRO A 582 0.96 -29.44 8.79
C PRO A 582 1.67 -30.80 8.94
N LEU A 583 0.93 -31.88 8.77
CA LEU A 583 1.43 -33.26 8.81
C LEU A 583 1.00 -34.02 7.55
N SER A 584 1.77 -35.05 7.17
CA SER A 584 1.31 -35.99 6.14
C SER A 584 0.25 -36.94 6.71
N PHE A 585 -0.61 -37.50 5.87
CA PHE A 585 -1.55 -38.54 6.29
C PHE A 585 -0.80 -39.71 6.95
N GLU A 586 0.32 -40.13 6.37
CA GLU A 586 1.19 -41.21 6.89
C GLU A 586 1.72 -40.94 8.31
N THR A 587 1.90 -39.67 8.69
CA THR A 587 2.29 -39.29 10.06
C THR A 587 1.13 -39.38 11.04
N VAL A 588 -0.09 -39.06 10.60
CA VAL A 588 -1.30 -39.08 11.44
C VAL A 588 -1.88 -40.49 11.56
N TYR A 589 -1.76 -41.29 10.50
CA TYR A 589 -2.35 -42.62 10.36
C TYR A 589 -2.09 -43.56 11.56
N PRO A 590 -0.84 -43.83 11.99
CA PRO A 590 -0.60 -44.74 13.12
C PRO A 590 -1.17 -44.23 14.45
N VAL A 591 -1.28 -42.91 14.63
CA VAL A 591 -1.91 -42.29 15.81
C VAL A 591 -3.44 -42.48 15.74
N ALA A 592 -4.01 -42.26 14.56
CA ALA A 592 -5.44 -42.37 14.30
C ALA A 592 -5.99 -43.80 14.46
N LEU A 593 -5.18 -44.82 14.21
CA LEU A 593 -5.53 -46.23 14.45
C LEU A 593 -5.83 -46.51 15.93
N GLN A 594 -5.28 -45.74 16.86
CA GLN A 594 -5.40 -45.98 18.30
C GLN A 594 -6.25 -44.94 19.03
N ALA A 595 -6.51 -43.79 18.42
CA ALA A 595 -7.22 -42.67 19.04
C ALA A 595 -8.69 -43.01 19.36
N ASP A 596 -9.12 -42.69 20.59
CA ASP A 596 -10.48 -42.97 21.06
C ASP A 596 -11.53 -42.09 20.36
N TYR A 597 -11.19 -40.86 20.03
CA TYR A 597 -12.08 -39.88 19.40
C TYR A 597 -11.46 -39.24 18.16
N TRP A 598 -12.32 -38.90 17.20
CA TRP A 598 -11.96 -38.10 16.03
C TRP A 598 -12.83 -36.86 15.97
N LEU A 599 -12.23 -35.70 16.29
CA LEU A 599 -12.94 -34.42 16.39
C LEU A 599 -12.72 -33.54 15.15
N ASN A 600 -13.56 -32.51 15.01
CA ASN A 600 -13.43 -31.45 13.99
C ASN A 600 -13.42 -31.97 12.55
N VAL A 601 -14.09 -33.08 12.27
CA VAL A 601 -14.24 -33.63 10.92
C VAL A 601 -15.18 -32.73 10.12
N SER A 602 -14.62 -32.00 9.16
CA SER A 602 -15.33 -30.82 8.59
C SER A 602 -14.85 -30.36 7.21
N ILE A 603 -14.13 -31.18 6.43
CA ILE A 603 -13.72 -30.77 5.08
C ILE A 603 -14.90 -30.85 4.12
N GLY A 604 -15.56 -29.72 3.90
CA GLY A 604 -16.75 -29.61 3.05
C GLY A 604 -18.03 -30.06 3.79
N ASN A 605 -19.10 -30.27 3.03
CA ASN A 605 -20.41 -30.68 3.54
C ASN A 605 -20.48 -32.18 3.94
N LEU A 606 -19.43 -32.73 4.58
CA LEU A 606 -19.43 -34.11 5.06
C LEU A 606 -20.47 -34.23 6.17
N LYS A 607 -21.51 -35.03 5.93
CA LYS A 607 -22.64 -35.19 6.86
C LYS A 607 -22.79 -36.61 7.36
N SER A 608 -22.14 -37.57 6.70
CA SER A 608 -22.26 -39.00 6.96
C SER A 608 -20.91 -39.71 6.99
N ARG A 609 -20.90 -40.94 7.51
CA ARG A 609 -19.74 -41.84 7.47
C ARG A 609 -19.37 -42.24 6.05
N GLU A 610 -20.34 -42.41 5.18
CA GLU A 610 -20.14 -42.71 3.76
C GLU A 610 -19.36 -41.58 3.08
N ASP A 611 -19.69 -40.32 3.40
CA ASP A 611 -18.95 -39.17 2.87
C ASP A 611 -17.48 -39.18 3.30
N ILE A 612 -17.19 -39.64 4.54
CA ILE A 612 -15.82 -39.78 5.04
C ILE A 612 -15.08 -40.85 4.22
N LEU A 613 -15.66 -42.03 4.06
CA LEU A 613 -15.03 -43.13 3.30
C LEU A 613 -14.87 -42.81 1.81
N ALA A 614 -15.77 -42.00 1.25
CA ALA A 614 -15.66 -41.51 -0.11
C ALA A 614 -14.45 -40.58 -0.32
N LYS A 615 -13.89 -40.01 0.76
CA LYS A 615 -12.63 -39.25 0.69
C LYS A 615 -11.41 -40.15 0.70
N ASP A 616 -11.39 -41.14 1.58
CA ASP A 616 -10.34 -42.16 1.64
C ASP A 616 -10.86 -43.38 2.40
N VAL A 617 -10.81 -44.56 1.77
CA VAL A 617 -11.28 -45.81 2.36
C VAL A 617 -10.50 -46.20 3.61
N ARG A 618 -9.24 -45.74 3.74
CA ARG A 618 -8.38 -46.01 4.91
C ARG A 618 -8.91 -45.37 6.19
N TYR A 619 -9.83 -44.39 6.10
CA TYR A 619 -10.50 -43.85 7.29
C TYR A 619 -11.33 -44.90 8.04
N ALA A 620 -11.74 -45.98 7.36
CA ALA A 620 -12.40 -47.12 7.99
C ALA A 620 -11.53 -47.78 9.08
N ASP A 621 -10.20 -47.65 8.98
CA ASP A 621 -9.27 -48.32 9.88
C ASP A 621 -9.18 -47.66 11.27
N PHE A 622 -9.60 -46.40 11.39
CA PHE A 622 -9.49 -45.62 12.62
C PHE A 622 -10.38 -46.19 13.74
N LYS A 623 -9.83 -46.29 14.95
CA LYS A 623 -10.59 -46.78 16.12
C LYS A 623 -11.83 -45.92 16.39
N ALA A 624 -11.69 -44.60 16.33
CA ALA A 624 -12.82 -43.67 16.49
C ALA A 624 -13.92 -43.88 15.43
N PHE A 625 -13.55 -44.23 14.19
CA PHE A 625 -14.51 -44.55 13.14
C PHE A 625 -15.24 -45.87 13.46
N LYS A 626 -14.50 -46.92 13.82
CA LYS A 626 -15.07 -48.24 14.20
C LYS A 626 -15.98 -48.18 15.44
N THR A 627 -15.75 -47.23 16.33
CA THR A 627 -16.49 -47.09 17.60
C THR A 627 -17.53 -45.98 17.61
N ASN A 628 -17.84 -45.39 16.44
CA ASN A 628 -18.82 -44.30 16.27
C ASN A 628 -18.53 -43.07 17.15
N LYS A 629 -17.25 -42.73 17.32
CA LYS A 629 -16.75 -41.59 18.09
C LYS A 629 -16.17 -40.50 17.19
N VAL A 630 -16.88 -40.21 16.10
CA VAL A 630 -16.51 -39.21 15.10
C VAL A 630 -17.43 -38.01 15.23
N TYR A 631 -16.85 -36.81 15.36
CA TYR A 631 -17.60 -35.58 15.60
C TYR A 631 -17.17 -34.46 14.67
N GLY A 632 -18.17 -33.76 14.13
CA GLY A 632 -17.99 -32.51 13.40
C GLY A 632 -18.52 -31.33 14.22
N TYR A 633 -18.02 -30.12 13.96
CA TYR A 633 -18.45 -28.89 14.64
C TYR A 633 -19.50 -28.09 13.88
N HIS A 634 -20.33 -28.76 13.08
CA HIS A 634 -21.26 -28.16 12.13
C HIS A 634 -22.73 -28.39 12.52
N ASN A 635 -23.00 -28.44 13.83
CA ASN A 635 -24.36 -28.57 14.37
C ASN A 635 -25.21 -27.32 14.09
N ARG A 636 -24.58 -26.15 14.05
CA ARG A 636 -25.20 -24.85 13.74
C ARG A 636 -24.61 -24.29 12.46
N THR A 637 -25.06 -24.84 11.33
CA THR A 637 -24.66 -24.39 9.99
C THR A 637 -25.91 -23.97 9.22
N ASN A 638 -25.86 -22.80 8.58
CA ASN A 638 -26.98 -22.30 7.79
C ASN A 638 -27.04 -22.95 6.39
N ALA A 639 -28.07 -22.61 5.61
CA ALA A 639 -28.27 -23.16 4.26
C ALA A 639 -27.11 -22.86 3.30
N GLN A 640 -26.36 -21.79 3.53
CA GLN A 640 -25.19 -21.38 2.73
C GLN A 640 -23.89 -22.07 3.15
N GLY A 641 -23.91 -22.88 4.21
CA GLY A 641 -22.72 -23.57 4.74
C GLY A 641 -21.89 -22.75 5.73
N ALA A 642 -22.37 -21.56 6.16
CA ALA A 642 -21.71 -20.79 7.19
C ALA A 642 -21.85 -21.47 8.55
N ASN A 643 -20.73 -21.66 9.24
CA ASN A 643 -20.68 -22.39 10.50
C ASN A 643 -20.49 -21.46 11.71
N ASP A 644 -21.48 -21.46 12.60
CA ASP A 644 -21.52 -20.62 13.81
C ASP A 644 -20.42 -20.94 14.84
N TYR A 645 -19.80 -22.13 14.77
CA TYR A 645 -18.61 -22.45 15.57
C TYR A 645 -17.49 -21.40 15.39
N TRP A 646 -17.32 -20.90 14.16
CA TRP A 646 -16.29 -19.91 13.83
C TRP A 646 -16.69 -18.46 14.12
N GLU A 647 -17.96 -18.23 14.47
CA GLU A 647 -18.54 -16.93 14.77
C GLU A 647 -18.86 -16.79 16.26
N SER A 648 -20.00 -17.29 16.75
CA SER A 648 -20.35 -17.18 18.17
C SER A 648 -19.56 -18.16 19.06
N GLY A 649 -19.14 -19.31 18.53
CA GLY A 649 -18.29 -20.25 19.27
C GLY A 649 -16.92 -19.67 19.62
N ALA A 650 -16.43 -18.75 18.79
CA ALA A 650 -15.12 -18.13 18.98
C ALA A 650 -15.06 -17.14 20.16
N VAL A 651 -16.21 -16.56 20.53
CA VAL A 651 -16.35 -15.61 21.66
C VAL A 651 -17.02 -16.24 22.89
N ASN A 652 -17.54 -17.46 22.76
CA ASN A 652 -18.14 -18.24 23.84
C ASN A 652 -17.37 -19.55 24.09
N PRO A 653 -16.08 -19.48 24.49
CA PRO A 653 -15.24 -20.67 24.64
C PRO A 653 -15.75 -21.64 25.72
N HIS A 654 -16.49 -21.16 26.72
CA HIS A 654 -17.11 -22.00 27.74
C HIS A 654 -18.13 -22.98 27.16
N LEU A 655 -18.90 -22.57 26.14
CA LEU A 655 -19.86 -23.45 25.46
C LEU A 655 -19.15 -24.51 24.60
N VAL A 656 -18.08 -24.11 23.91
CA VAL A 656 -17.23 -25.05 23.15
C VAL A 656 -16.58 -26.07 24.09
N LEU A 657 -16.10 -25.62 25.26
CA LEU A 657 -15.54 -26.51 26.27
C LEU A 657 -16.61 -27.46 26.84
N ALA A 658 -17.83 -26.97 27.09
CA ALA A 658 -18.92 -27.81 27.57
C ALA A 658 -19.26 -28.95 26.58
N ASP A 659 -19.32 -28.65 25.27
CA ASP A 659 -19.48 -29.67 24.23
C ASP A 659 -18.35 -30.71 24.26
N LEU A 660 -17.10 -30.25 24.35
CA LEU A 660 -15.94 -31.15 24.40
C LEU A 660 -15.95 -32.04 25.65
N VAL A 661 -16.27 -31.47 26.82
CA VAL A 661 -16.41 -32.23 28.07
C VAL A 661 -17.54 -33.25 27.94
N LYS A 662 -18.68 -32.87 27.35
CA LYS A 662 -19.80 -33.78 27.09
C LYS A 662 -19.42 -34.94 26.17
N ILE A 663 -18.66 -34.67 25.12
CA ILE A 663 -18.22 -35.69 24.15
C ILE A 663 -17.25 -36.67 24.79
N LEU A 664 -16.27 -36.15 25.54
CA LEU A 664 -15.17 -36.96 26.06
C LEU A 664 -15.53 -37.66 27.38
N HIS A 665 -16.35 -37.01 28.20
CA HIS A 665 -16.76 -37.42 29.55
C HIS A 665 -18.27 -37.18 29.75
N PRO A 666 -19.14 -37.93 29.04
CA PRO A 666 -20.59 -37.69 29.02
C PRO A 666 -21.25 -37.74 30.40
N GLU A 667 -20.64 -38.42 31.37
CA GLU A 667 -21.08 -38.53 32.75
C GLU A 667 -20.88 -37.24 33.57
N LEU A 668 -19.96 -36.36 33.17
CA LEU A 668 -19.70 -35.11 33.89
C LEU A 668 -20.73 -34.03 33.57
N LEU A 669 -21.39 -34.12 32.42
CA LEU A 669 -22.41 -33.18 31.96
C LEU A 669 -23.61 -33.93 31.35
N PRO A 670 -24.35 -34.76 32.10
CA PRO A 670 -25.41 -35.62 31.55
C PRO A 670 -26.50 -34.83 30.81
N GLU A 671 -26.87 -33.66 31.33
CA GLU A 671 -27.93 -32.80 30.77
C GLU A 671 -27.47 -31.80 29.69
N HIS A 672 -26.16 -31.70 29.42
CA HIS A 672 -25.66 -30.76 28.43
C HIS A 672 -25.97 -31.25 27.01
N GLN A 673 -26.66 -30.42 26.24
CA GLN A 673 -26.90 -30.64 24.82
C GLN A 673 -25.79 -30.01 23.99
N LEU A 674 -25.29 -30.74 22.99
CA LEU A 674 -24.24 -30.23 22.13
C LEU A 674 -24.72 -29.02 21.34
N ILE A 675 -23.98 -27.92 21.42
CA ILE A 675 -24.34 -26.65 20.79
C ILE A 675 -23.71 -26.56 19.40
N TYR A 676 -22.39 -26.74 19.30
CA TYR A 676 -21.63 -26.62 18.06
C TYR A 676 -21.25 -27.97 17.47
N TYR A 677 -21.01 -28.97 18.31
CA TYR A 677 -20.63 -30.30 17.85
C TYR A 677 -21.84 -31.19 17.58
N LYS A 678 -21.67 -32.13 16.67
CA LYS A 678 -22.60 -33.24 16.47
C LYS A 678 -21.84 -34.51 16.07
N PRO A 679 -22.34 -35.70 16.43
CA PRO A 679 -21.80 -36.96 15.94
C PRO A 679 -21.99 -37.07 14.42
N ILE A 680 -21.03 -37.70 13.75
CA ILE A 680 -21.15 -38.12 12.35
C ILE A 680 -21.46 -39.61 12.38
N ASN A 681 -22.74 -39.91 12.14
CA ASN A 681 -23.29 -41.26 12.17
C ASN A 681 -23.39 -41.88 10.78
#